data_AF-A0A151EZM7-F1
#
_entry.id   AF-A0A151EZM7-F1
#
_cell.length_a   1.000
_cell.length_b   1.000
_cell.length_c   1.000
_cell.angle_alpha   90.00
_cell.angle_beta   90.00
_cell.angle_gamma   90.00
#
_symmetry.space_group_name_H-M   'P 1'
#
loop_
_entity.id
_entity.type
_entity.pdbx_description
1 polymer ?
#
loop_
_entity_poly.entity_id
_entity_poly.type
_entity_poly.pdbx_seq_one_letter_code
_entity_poly.pdbx_strand_id
1 'polypeptide(L)'
;MEDTGSLQGLADCLEQNEYDVIHLSGHANIEDGTPYFCMEDEEGSLEKVTPSQLQEILDESLKRPRLVFLSWCRTGQHPAAAVSFAHYLVAEHSPTVVGWGLPVSDPGATLAATKLYRELSRGKSIVDAVFSARQVLYKSDFPDWSLLRLFSDGTPLDIPLVKKGQKRKLKARDIQHTYLKNSRVKILKKGFVGRRRQIQRGIRSLKEDEEKVGLLLHGTGGLGKSCLAGKFCERFKDHVLVIVKGELNAVTFLEALTYGLMRAEDEKGLAILQAKEEVPKKIMLLCSSSFRNNNYLILFDDFEENLEGFEGGTPVVSDEDAPILGMLLHDLPLACKSTQLIITSRYTFPFVIDGRNLVEERLECIGLTSFQGADERKKIADLIHINKYPDEEVRKELIKAGRGNPRLMEALNTLLEIQRGIDVEDLLLQVQDEQEEFVQDLVLREILTSQPQDFQKVMQYSAVFRLPVLREGIQLICKDVEGWQSFIDLGVQLSLMEEDKSRDVAYYWVTPLLREEIFEELDEKERTRCHKAAVVYYRKILSLVGEYLPVYAFELIDHALECGMDEVALEKGSELLSYLRNTLAYTEALSEGDHILSQIPEPIKDDKFSSFLFELGWIYLDVRDLEKAIMYYEQALEVDREIYEDKHSRVVRDLDGLGLAWKSLGDPKKAIEYYEQALEIGKEIYGEKHPSVARDLNNLLDKCYEKRVWDYDSEIS
;
A
#
# COMPACT_ATOMS: atom_id res chain seq x y z
N MET A 1 -22.99 4.13 3.26
CA MET A 1 -21.80 3.29 3.03
C MET A 1 -22.27 1.93 2.54
N GLU A 2 -21.84 1.46 1.36
CA GLU A 2 -22.35 0.20 0.75
C GLU A 2 -21.61 -1.06 1.20
N ASP A 3 -20.52 -0.87 1.93
CA ASP A 3 -19.52 -1.88 2.31
C ASP A 3 -19.80 -2.54 3.66
N THR A 4 -20.85 -2.15 4.40
CA THR A 4 -21.13 -2.69 5.75
C THR A 4 -22.32 -3.65 5.77
N GLY A 5 -23.46 -3.28 5.15
CA GLY A 5 -24.72 -4.02 5.29
C GLY A 5 -25.38 -3.90 6.66
N SER A 6 -24.79 -3.11 7.56
CA SER A 6 -25.17 -2.96 8.97
C SER A 6 -26.17 -1.86 9.23
N LEU A 7 -26.84 -1.96 10.38
CA LEU A 7 -27.77 -0.94 10.84
C LEU A 7 -27.08 0.43 11.01
N GLN A 8 -25.89 0.45 11.61
CA GLN A 8 -25.08 1.67 11.71
C GLN A 8 -24.70 2.23 10.33
N GLY A 9 -24.31 1.38 9.37
CA GLY A 9 -23.98 1.85 8.03
C GLY A 9 -25.17 2.41 7.25
N LEU A 10 -26.40 1.99 7.58
CA LEU A 10 -27.63 2.64 7.13
C LEU A 10 -27.78 4.02 7.77
N ALA A 11 -27.59 4.15 9.08
CA ALA A 11 -27.64 5.44 9.79
C ALA A 11 -26.68 6.46 9.17
N ASP A 12 -25.40 6.12 9.04
CA ASP A 12 -24.37 6.97 8.44
C ASP A 12 -24.73 7.39 7.00
N CYS A 13 -25.47 6.55 6.27
CA CYS A 13 -25.93 6.85 4.91
C CYS A 13 -27.03 7.91 4.90
N LEU A 14 -27.97 7.81 5.84
CA LEU A 14 -29.14 8.69 5.99
C LEU A 14 -28.80 10.04 6.63
N GLU A 15 -27.73 10.12 7.41
CA GLU A 15 -27.17 11.38 7.91
C GLU A 15 -26.56 12.24 6.79
N GLN A 16 -26.13 11.63 5.70
CA GLN A 16 -25.42 12.32 4.61
C GLN A 16 -26.29 12.57 3.37
N ASN A 17 -27.42 11.87 3.25
CA ASN A 17 -28.23 11.89 2.03
C ASN A 17 -29.74 11.87 2.32
N GLU A 18 -30.49 12.64 1.54
CA GLU A 18 -31.95 12.63 1.58
C GLU A 18 -32.53 11.58 0.64
N TYR A 19 -33.43 10.74 1.14
CA TYR A 19 -34.11 9.72 0.33
C TYR A 19 -35.64 9.76 0.53
N ASP A 20 -36.39 9.78 -0.57
CA ASP A 20 -37.85 9.62 -0.53
C ASP A 20 -38.28 8.16 -0.30
N VAL A 21 -37.44 7.21 -0.72
CA VAL A 21 -37.69 5.77 -0.64
C VAL A 21 -36.46 5.09 -0.05
N ILE A 22 -36.68 4.27 0.98
CA ILE A 22 -35.68 3.33 1.50
C ILE A 22 -36.17 1.93 1.20
N HIS A 23 -35.33 1.10 0.58
CA HIS A 23 -35.65 -0.29 0.31
C HIS A 23 -34.66 -1.20 1.01
N LEU A 24 -35.17 -1.91 2.02
CA LEU A 24 -34.42 -2.90 2.76
C LEU A 24 -34.65 -4.27 2.12
N SER A 25 -33.63 -4.73 1.39
CA SER A 25 -33.58 -6.09 0.87
C SER A 25 -33.02 -7.03 1.94
N GLY A 26 -33.80 -7.99 2.37
CA GLY A 26 -33.42 -8.93 3.42
C GLY A 26 -34.61 -9.75 3.88
N HIS A 27 -34.34 -10.62 4.86
CA HIS A 27 -35.37 -11.38 5.55
C HIS A 27 -35.74 -10.67 6.84
N ALA A 28 -36.93 -10.91 7.36
CA ALA A 28 -37.25 -10.57 8.74
C ALA A 28 -37.60 -11.89 9.46
N ASN A 29 -37.94 -11.85 10.74
CA ASN A 29 -38.63 -12.95 11.42
C ASN A 29 -39.41 -12.44 12.63
N ILE A 30 -39.94 -13.35 13.46
CA ILE A 30 -40.57 -13.04 14.74
C ILE A 30 -39.96 -13.94 15.79
N GLU A 31 -39.56 -13.36 16.91
CA GLU A 31 -39.06 -14.05 18.10
C GLU A 31 -39.76 -13.49 19.33
N ASP A 32 -40.31 -14.36 20.17
CA ASP A 32 -41.06 -13.99 21.39
C ASP A 32 -42.18 -12.94 21.18
N GLY A 33 -42.79 -12.90 19.99
CA GLY A 33 -43.87 -11.97 19.65
C GLY A 33 -43.40 -10.63 19.08
N THR A 34 -42.09 -10.38 19.06
CA THR A 34 -41.49 -9.16 18.48
C THR A 34 -40.92 -9.48 17.10
N PRO A 35 -41.34 -8.78 16.03
CA PRO A 35 -40.73 -8.95 14.73
C PRO A 35 -39.34 -8.32 14.71
N TYR A 36 -38.43 -8.87 13.92
CA TYR A 36 -37.10 -8.30 13.69
C TYR A 36 -36.71 -8.46 12.22
N PHE A 37 -35.87 -7.57 11.69
CA PHE A 37 -35.28 -7.64 10.37
C PHE A 37 -33.87 -8.20 10.48
N CYS A 38 -33.53 -9.18 9.63
CA CYS A 38 -32.21 -9.77 9.57
C CYS A 38 -31.29 -8.83 8.78
N MET A 39 -30.43 -8.11 9.48
CA MET A 39 -29.30 -7.39 8.89
C MET A 39 -28.00 -8.15 9.18
N GLU A 40 -26.90 -7.62 8.66
CA GLU A 40 -25.57 -8.15 8.92
C GLU A 40 -24.80 -7.12 9.72
N ASP A 41 -24.07 -7.53 10.74
CA ASP A 41 -23.11 -6.64 11.38
C ASP A 41 -21.86 -6.41 10.50
N GLU A 42 -20.88 -5.71 11.05
CA GLU A 42 -19.63 -5.41 10.36
C GLU A 42 -18.79 -6.65 9.99
N GLU A 43 -19.01 -7.78 10.66
CA GLU A 43 -18.33 -9.05 10.48
C GLU A 43 -19.14 -10.02 9.59
N GLY A 44 -20.32 -9.58 9.14
CA GLY A 44 -21.24 -10.36 8.33
C GLY A 44 -22.05 -11.39 9.11
N SER A 45 -22.06 -11.29 10.44
CA SER A 45 -22.88 -12.11 11.33
C SER A 45 -24.31 -11.55 11.39
N LEU A 46 -25.28 -12.42 11.72
CA LEU A 46 -26.69 -12.05 11.75
C LEU A 46 -26.97 -11.05 12.88
N GLU A 47 -27.40 -9.84 12.51
CA GLU A 47 -27.90 -8.82 13.43
C GLU A 47 -29.43 -8.78 13.35
N LYS A 48 -30.10 -8.98 14.50
CA LYS A 48 -31.56 -8.92 14.60
C LYS A 48 -32.00 -7.49 14.93
N VAL A 49 -32.46 -6.76 13.92
CA VAL A 49 -32.88 -5.35 14.05
C VAL A 49 -34.37 -5.27 14.34
N THR A 50 -34.76 -4.71 15.48
CA THR A 50 -36.17 -4.49 15.83
C THR A 50 -36.79 -3.30 15.06
N PRO A 51 -38.12 -3.21 14.95
CA PRO A 51 -38.79 -2.05 14.37
C PRO A 51 -38.38 -0.74 15.01
N SER A 52 -38.29 -0.69 16.35
CA SER A 52 -37.94 0.53 17.09
C SER A 52 -36.49 0.97 16.82
N GLN A 53 -35.53 0.04 16.74
CA GLN A 53 -34.15 0.36 16.35
C GLN A 53 -34.06 0.91 14.92
N LEU A 54 -34.81 0.33 13.97
CA LEU A 54 -34.86 0.88 12.62
C LEU A 54 -35.53 2.27 12.62
N GLN A 55 -36.60 2.43 13.40
CA GLN A 55 -37.37 3.68 13.48
C GLN A 55 -36.53 4.84 14.02
N GLU A 56 -35.70 4.60 15.04
CA GLU A 56 -34.74 5.58 15.59
C GLU A 56 -33.85 6.16 14.48
N ILE A 57 -33.26 5.29 13.65
CA ILE A 57 -32.42 5.70 12.52
C ILE A 57 -33.20 6.43 11.42
N LEU A 58 -34.43 6.02 11.17
CA LEU A 58 -35.29 6.72 10.20
C LEU A 58 -35.68 8.12 10.70
N ASP A 59 -35.82 8.32 12.01
CA ASP A 59 -36.19 9.59 12.61
C ASP A 59 -35.00 10.57 12.71
N GLU A 60 -33.78 10.04 12.86
CA GLU A 60 -32.54 10.82 12.83
C GLU A 60 -32.07 11.20 11.41
N SER A 61 -32.70 10.63 10.38
CA SER A 61 -32.35 10.92 8.98
C SER A 61 -32.55 12.39 8.60
N LEU A 62 -31.70 12.93 7.71
CA LEU A 62 -31.82 14.30 7.18
C LEU A 62 -33.22 14.61 6.63
N LYS A 63 -33.83 13.59 6.03
CA LYS A 63 -35.18 13.64 5.50
C LYS A 63 -35.83 12.28 5.69
N ARG A 64 -36.89 12.28 6.49
CA ARG A 64 -37.71 11.10 6.73
C ARG A 64 -38.26 10.54 5.41
N PRO A 65 -38.09 9.22 5.15
CA PRO A 65 -38.55 8.61 3.92
C PRO A 65 -40.08 8.63 3.85
N ARG A 66 -40.61 8.91 2.65
CA ARG A 66 -42.06 8.85 2.39
C ARG A 66 -42.54 7.41 2.14
N LEU A 67 -41.62 6.50 1.82
CA LEU A 67 -41.89 5.09 1.59
C LEU A 67 -40.74 4.22 2.09
N VAL A 68 -41.04 3.27 2.96
CA VAL A 68 -40.14 2.16 3.30
C VAL A 68 -40.61 0.92 2.55
N PHE A 69 -39.76 0.34 1.70
CA PHE A 69 -40.04 -0.93 1.04
C PHE A 69 -39.23 -2.04 1.72
N LEU A 70 -39.94 -2.98 2.33
CA LEU A 70 -39.37 -4.17 2.94
C LEU A 70 -39.54 -5.35 1.99
N SER A 71 -38.44 -5.99 1.59
CA SER A 71 -38.50 -7.21 0.78
C SER A 71 -39.20 -8.37 1.50
N TRP A 72 -39.44 -8.27 2.81
CA TRP A 72 -40.20 -9.26 3.57
C TRP A 72 -40.78 -8.71 4.89
N CYS A 73 -42.03 -9.05 5.22
CA CYS A 73 -42.75 -8.55 6.40
C CYS A 73 -43.51 -9.60 7.24
N ARG A 74 -43.48 -10.90 6.88
CA ARG A 74 -44.21 -12.03 7.52
C ARG A 74 -45.64 -11.75 8.01
N THR A 75 -46.54 -11.34 7.13
CA THR A 75 -47.95 -11.10 7.48
C THR A 75 -48.88 -12.29 7.21
N GLY A 76 -48.37 -13.45 6.74
CA GLY A 76 -49.20 -14.54 6.22
C GLY A 76 -49.18 -15.89 6.94
N GLN A 77 -48.44 -16.06 8.05
CA GLN A 77 -48.15 -17.40 8.60
C GLN A 77 -48.43 -17.64 10.10
N HIS A 78 -49.11 -16.75 10.84
CA HIS A 78 -49.46 -17.02 12.24
C HIS A 78 -50.97 -16.90 12.54
N PRO A 79 -51.60 -17.88 13.23
CA PRO A 79 -53.01 -17.81 13.64
C PRO A 79 -53.29 -16.96 14.90
N ALA A 80 -52.31 -16.23 15.46
CA ALA A 80 -52.48 -15.46 16.69
C ALA A 80 -51.65 -14.18 16.68
N ALA A 81 -52.35 -13.03 16.75
CA ALA A 81 -51.96 -11.73 17.32
C ALA A 81 -50.55 -11.11 17.12
N ALA A 82 -49.63 -11.69 16.36
CA ALA A 82 -48.32 -11.10 16.12
C ALA A 82 -48.43 -10.04 15.02
N VAL A 83 -48.23 -8.78 15.42
CA VAL A 83 -48.23 -7.61 14.54
C VAL A 83 -47.01 -7.69 13.60
N SER A 84 -47.19 -7.40 12.31
CA SER A 84 -46.10 -7.50 11.34
C SER A 84 -45.09 -6.37 11.49
N PHE A 85 -43.85 -6.59 11.02
CA PHE A 85 -42.80 -5.57 11.05
C PHE A 85 -43.26 -4.24 10.42
N ALA A 86 -43.91 -4.31 9.25
CA ALA A 86 -44.48 -3.14 8.57
C ALA A 86 -45.59 -2.45 9.37
N HIS A 87 -46.39 -3.19 10.13
CA HIS A 87 -47.44 -2.60 10.97
C HIS A 87 -46.83 -1.87 12.17
N TYR A 88 -45.78 -2.41 12.79
CA TYR A 88 -45.04 -1.69 13.84
C TYR A 88 -44.44 -0.38 13.33
N LEU A 89 -43.74 -0.41 12.20
CA LEU A 89 -43.18 0.82 11.63
C LEU A 89 -44.25 1.88 11.38
N VAL A 90 -45.42 1.50 10.85
CA VAL A 90 -46.53 2.44 10.65
C VAL A 90 -47.12 2.94 11.97
N ALA A 91 -47.26 2.07 12.97
CA ALA A 91 -47.74 2.45 14.30
C ALA A 91 -46.78 3.39 15.03
N GLU A 92 -45.47 3.24 14.82
CA GLU A 92 -44.40 4.09 15.34
C GLU A 92 -44.00 5.22 14.35
N HIS A 93 -44.96 5.67 13.54
CA HIS A 93 -44.92 6.89 12.73
C HIS A 93 -44.23 6.84 11.35
N SER A 94 -43.80 5.70 10.82
CA SER A 94 -43.41 5.62 9.40
C SER A 94 -44.63 5.81 8.48
N PRO A 95 -44.64 6.79 7.55
CA PRO A 95 -45.87 7.22 6.86
C PRO A 95 -46.42 6.17 5.90
N THR A 96 -45.55 5.39 5.25
CA THR A 96 -45.97 4.36 4.30
C THR A 96 -44.95 3.24 4.22
N VAL A 97 -45.40 2.00 4.34
CA VAL A 97 -44.57 0.81 4.22
C VAL A 97 -45.15 -0.13 3.17
N VAL A 98 -44.35 -0.53 2.18
CA VAL A 98 -44.67 -1.63 1.28
C VAL A 98 -43.90 -2.85 1.72
N GLY A 99 -44.50 -4.03 1.66
CA GLY A 99 -43.72 -5.25 1.83
C GLY A 99 -44.50 -6.54 1.62
N TRP A 100 -43.75 -7.63 1.55
CA TRP A 100 -44.30 -8.93 1.21
C TRP A 100 -44.84 -9.68 2.42
N GLY A 101 -46.04 -10.21 2.29
CA GLY A 101 -46.68 -10.93 3.39
C GLY A 101 -46.14 -12.33 3.67
N LEU A 102 -45.52 -12.95 2.68
CA LEU A 102 -44.81 -14.22 2.77
C LEU A 102 -43.54 -14.15 1.93
N PRO A 103 -42.59 -15.10 2.06
CA PRO A 103 -41.47 -15.22 1.12
C PRO A 103 -41.96 -15.27 -0.33
N VAL A 104 -41.25 -14.61 -1.23
CA VAL A 104 -41.55 -14.55 -2.66
C VAL A 104 -40.30 -14.92 -3.44
N SER A 105 -40.46 -15.54 -4.61
CA SER A 105 -39.35 -15.86 -5.50
C SER A 105 -38.55 -14.62 -5.91
N ASP A 106 -37.22 -14.74 -6.01
CA ASP A 106 -36.34 -13.64 -6.42
C ASP A 106 -36.74 -13.00 -7.76
N PRO A 107 -37.12 -13.76 -8.81
CA PRO A 107 -37.59 -13.17 -10.06
C PRO A 107 -38.88 -12.35 -9.88
N GLY A 108 -39.83 -12.83 -9.06
CA GLY A 108 -41.06 -12.11 -8.76
C GLY A 108 -40.79 -10.84 -7.96
N ALA A 109 -39.97 -10.92 -6.92
CA ALA A 109 -39.57 -9.75 -6.12
C ALA A 109 -38.85 -8.69 -6.97
N THR A 110 -37.93 -9.13 -7.84
CA THR A 110 -37.17 -8.27 -8.76
C THR A 110 -38.09 -7.60 -9.77
N LEU A 111 -39.03 -8.34 -10.36
CA LEU A 111 -40.00 -7.81 -11.32
C LEU A 111 -40.92 -6.77 -10.67
N ALA A 112 -41.41 -7.07 -9.47
CA ALA A 112 -42.25 -6.16 -8.68
C ALA A 112 -41.52 -4.86 -8.36
N ALA A 113 -40.31 -4.96 -7.81
CA ALA A 113 -39.47 -3.81 -7.48
C ALA A 113 -39.18 -2.97 -8.73
N THR A 114 -38.76 -3.62 -9.83
CA THR A 114 -38.50 -2.96 -11.12
C THR A 114 -39.71 -2.17 -11.60
N LYS A 115 -40.90 -2.77 -11.56
CA LYS A 115 -42.14 -2.13 -11.99
C LYS A 115 -42.55 -0.99 -11.06
N LEU A 116 -42.45 -1.21 -9.74
CA LEU A 116 -42.73 -0.21 -8.70
C LEU A 116 -41.87 1.05 -8.92
N TYR A 117 -40.54 0.88 -8.96
CA TYR A 117 -39.61 1.99 -9.16
C TYR A 117 -39.83 2.72 -10.49
N ARG A 118 -40.12 1.98 -11.56
CA ARG A 118 -40.41 2.58 -12.87
C ARG A 118 -41.62 3.50 -12.82
N GLU A 119 -42.71 3.09 -12.19
CA GLU A 119 -43.91 3.94 -12.10
C GLU A 119 -43.72 5.12 -11.14
N LEU A 120 -43.08 4.89 -9.98
CA LEU A 120 -42.70 5.97 -9.06
C LEU A 120 -41.86 7.04 -9.78
N SER A 121 -40.83 6.63 -10.54
CA SER A 121 -39.97 7.54 -11.30
C SER A 121 -40.68 8.34 -12.40
N ARG A 122 -41.85 7.87 -12.86
CA ARG A 122 -42.69 8.57 -13.85
C ARG A 122 -43.62 9.60 -13.22
N GLY A 123 -43.57 9.74 -11.89
CA GLY A 123 -44.45 10.60 -11.12
C GLY A 123 -45.84 10.00 -10.91
N LYS A 124 -45.94 8.67 -10.86
CA LYS A 124 -47.15 8.00 -10.36
C LYS A 124 -47.19 8.03 -8.84
N SER A 125 -48.40 7.93 -8.30
CA SER A 125 -48.63 7.79 -6.86
C SER A 125 -48.11 6.45 -6.33
N ILE A 126 -47.95 6.31 -5.01
CA ILE A 126 -47.52 5.03 -4.40
C ILE A 126 -48.56 3.94 -4.69
N VAL A 127 -49.84 4.28 -4.60
CA VAL A 127 -50.96 3.35 -4.86
C VAL A 127 -50.92 2.85 -6.30
N ASP A 128 -50.78 3.76 -7.28
CA ASP A 128 -50.72 3.39 -8.70
C ASP A 128 -49.51 2.51 -9.00
N ALA A 129 -48.36 2.79 -8.37
CA ALA A 129 -47.14 2.04 -8.56
C ALA A 129 -47.26 0.62 -7.99
N VAL A 130 -47.80 0.45 -6.78
CA VAL A 130 -48.06 -0.86 -6.16
C VAL A 130 -49.09 -1.65 -6.98
N PHE A 131 -50.16 -0.99 -7.42
CA PHE A 131 -51.17 -1.61 -8.29
C PHE A 131 -50.56 -2.11 -9.60
N SER A 132 -49.72 -1.29 -10.23
CA SER A 132 -49.04 -1.65 -11.48
C SER A 132 -48.04 -2.80 -11.30
N ALA A 133 -47.35 -2.86 -10.16
CA ALA A 133 -46.46 -3.97 -9.81
C ALA A 133 -47.26 -5.28 -9.66
N ARG A 134 -48.37 -5.26 -8.90
CA ARG A 134 -49.27 -6.42 -8.77
C ARG A 134 -49.82 -6.89 -10.11
N GLN A 135 -50.25 -5.96 -10.99
CA GLN A 135 -50.76 -6.30 -12.31
C GLN A 135 -49.71 -6.99 -13.19
N VAL A 136 -48.46 -6.53 -13.16
CA VAL A 136 -47.38 -7.16 -13.92
C VAL A 136 -47.10 -8.56 -13.42
N LEU A 137 -47.04 -8.76 -12.10
CA LEU A 137 -46.84 -10.09 -11.52
C LEU A 137 -47.96 -11.06 -11.89
N TYR A 138 -49.22 -10.60 -11.78
CA TYR A 138 -50.39 -11.40 -12.16
C TYR A 138 -50.35 -11.81 -13.64
N LYS A 139 -50.02 -10.86 -14.54
CA LYS A 139 -49.92 -11.12 -15.98
C LYS A 139 -48.74 -12.01 -16.37
N SER A 140 -47.72 -12.08 -15.52
CA SER A 140 -46.55 -12.94 -15.69
C SER A 140 -46.65 -14.24 -14.91
N ASP A 141 -47.87 -14.62 -14.48
CA ASP A 141 -48.19 -15.87 -13.79
C ASP A 141 -47.38 -16.13 -12.50
N PHE A 142 -46.95 -15.06 -11.81
CA PHE A 142 -46.37 -15.20 -10.48
C PHE A 142 -47.48 -15.40 -9.43
N PRO A 143 -47.56 -16.55 -8.75
CA PRO A 143 -48.66 -16.87 -7.84
C PRO A 143 -48.71 -15.93 -6.62
N ASP A 144 -47.56 -15.34 -6.27
CA ASP A 144 -47.37 -14.52 -5.08
C ASP A 144 -47.80 -13.05 -5.26
N TRP A 145 -48.36 -12.67 -6.41
CA TRP A 145 -48.69 -11.27 -6.74
C TRP A 145 -49.55 -10.57 -5.66
N SER A 146 -50.43 -11.33 -4.99
CA SER A 146 -51.35 -10.83 -3.96
C SER A 146 -50.65 -10.55 -2.62
N LEU A 147 -49.43 -11.06 -2.43
CA LEU A 147 -48.67 -10.93 -1.19
C LEU A 147 -47.96 -9.59 -1.04
N LEU A 148 -47.82 -8.79 -2.09
CA LEU A 148 -47.24 -7.44 -2.02
C LEU A 148 -48.26 -6.52 -1.34
N ARG A 149 -48.06 -6.15 -0.07
CA ARG A 149 -48.98 -5.34 0.73
C ARG A 149 -48.48 -3.90 0.91
N LEU A 150 -49.43 -2.98 1.11
CA LEU A 150 -49.19 -1.55 1.37
C LEU A 150 -49.85 -1.21 2.70
N PHE A 151 -49.06 -0.62 3.61
CA PHE A 151 -49.44 -0.16 4.94
C PHE A 151 -49.23 1.35 5.00
N SER A 152 -50.13 2.07 5.68
CA SER A 152 -50.07 3.53 5.83
C SER A 152 -50.72 3.95 7.14
N ASP A 153 -50.20 5.03 7.72
CA ASP A 153 -50.72 5.70 8.92
C ASP A 153 -51.92 6.63 8.61
N GLY A 154 -52.35 6.70 7.35
CA GLY A 154 -53.38 7.63 6.88
C GLY A 154 -52.82 8.82 6.09
N THR A 155 -51.50 8.93 5.92
CA THR A 155 -50.89 9.93 5.03
C THR A 155 -51.40 9.77 3.59
N PRO A 156 -51.78 10.86 2.87
CA PRO A 156 -52.27 10.76 1.49
C PRO A 156 -51.29 10.08 0.54
N LEU A 157 -51.72 8.98 -0.08
CA LEU A 157 -50.88 8.11 -0.93
C LEU A 157 -51.00 8.42 -2.43
N ASP A 158 -51.95 9.27 -2.82
CA ASP A 158 -52.23 9.72 -4.19
C ASP A 158 -51.25 10.81 -4.66
N ILE A 159 -50.48 11.39 -3.75
CA ILE A 159 -49.46 12.40 -4.05
C ILE A 159 -48.20 11.72 -4.61
N PRO A 160 -47.76 12.04 -5.85
CA PRO A 160 -46.53 11.50 -6.42
C PRO A 160 -45.29 11.77 -5.56
N LEU A 161 -44.35 10.83 -5.55
CA LEU A 161 -43.05 11.02 -4.90
C LEU A 161 -42.17 12.01 -5.67
N VAL A 162 -42.26 12.01 -6.99
CA VAL A 162 -41.52 12.89 -7.91
C VAL A 162 -42.46 13.54 -8.92
N LYS A 163 -42.09 14.74 -9.40
CA LYS A 163 -42.89 15.43 -10.42
C LYS A 163 -42.77 14.70 -11.76
N LYS A 164 -43.87 14.60 -12.50
CA LYS A 164 -43.86 14.01 -13.85
C LYS A 164 -42.86 14.76 -14.74
N GLY A 165 -41.94 14.02 -15.37
CA GLY A 165 -40.88 14.60 -16.21
C GLY A 165 -39.66 15.15 -15.44
N GLN A 166 -39.62 15.01 -14.12
CA GLN A 166 -38.42 15.30 -13.33
C GLN A 166 -37.28 14.38 -13.77
N LYS A 167 -36.29 14.93 -14.48
CA LYS A 167 -35.07 14.19 -14.81
C LYS A 167 -34.34 13.86 -13.50
N ARG A 168 -34.00 12.58 -13.31
CA ARG A 168 -33.12 12.16 -12.22
C ARG A 168 -31.80 12.92 -12.38
N LYS A 169 -31.47 13.80 -11.43
CA LYS A 169 -30.08 14.22 -11.25
C LYS A 169 -29.38 13.00 -10.66
N LEU A 170 -28.74 12.19 -11.52
CA LEU A 170 -27.69 11.28 -11.04
C LEU A 170 -26.66 12.20 -10.38
N LYS A 171 -26.62 12.24 -9.04
CA LYS A 171 -25.42 12.68 -8.36
C LYS A 171 -24.41 11.57 -8.66
N ALA A 172 -23.52 11.80 -9.62
CA ALA A 172 -22.33 10.96 -9.74
C ALA A 172 -21.67 10.95 -8.36
N ARG A 173 -21.26 9.78 -7.86
CA ARG A 173 -20.42 9.80 -6.66
C ARG A 173 -19.16 10.52 -7.07
N ASP A 174 -18.83 11.56 -6.32
CA ASP A 174 -17.55 12.23 -6.51
C ASP A 174 -16.48 11.25 -6.04
N ILE A 175 -15.79 10.62 -7.00
CA ILE A 175 -14.70 9.68 -6.71
C ILE A 175 -13.56 10.54 -6.21
N GLN A 176 -13.24 10.40 -4.93
CA GLN A 176 -12.15 11.15 -4.32
C GLN A 176 -11.15 10.16 -3.76
N HIS A 177 -9.94 10.18 -4.31
CA HIS A 177 -8.81 9.49 -3.72
C HIS A 177 -8.17 10.34 -2.63
N THR A 178 -7.59 9.67 -1.65
CA THR A 178 -6.72 10.27 -0.65
C THR A 178 -5.65 9.25 -0.27
N TYR A 179 -4.84 9.57 0.73
CA TYR A 179 -3.80 8.68 1.24
C TYR A 179 -4.03 8.46 2.72
N LEU A 180 -3.71 7.26 3.22
CA LEU A 180 -3.68 7.04 4.65
C LEU A 180 -2.70 8.03 5.28
N LYS A 181 -3.08 8.63 6.43
CA LYS A 181 -2.31 9.70 7.08
C LYS A 181 -0.86 9.26 7.32
N ASN A 182 0.07 10.14 6.97
CA ASN A 182 1.51 9.89 6.97
C ASN A 182 1.95 8.64 6.19
N SER A 183 1.32 8.34 5.05
CA SER A 183 1.67 7.21 4.21
C SER A 183 1.42 7.47 2.72
N ARG A 184 2.01 6.61 1.89
CA ARG A 184 1.89 6.62 0.43
C ARG A 184 0.82 5.68 -0.12
N VAL A 185 0.00 5.09 0.75
CA VAL A 185 -1.05 4.12 0.36
C VAL A 185 -2.29 4.86 -0.10
N LYS A 186 -2.59 4.77 -1.40
CA LYS A 186 -3.75 5.42 -2.03
C LYS A 186 -5.05 4.70 -1.67
N ILE A 187 -5.99 5.43 -1.08
CA ILE A 187 -7.30 4.93 -0.65
C ILE A 187 -8.45 5.76 -1.27
N LEU A 188 -9.65 5.19 -1.26
CA LEU A 188 -10.87 5.89 -1.69
C LEU A 188 -11.53 6.59 -0.50
N LYS A 189 -11.47 7.92 -0.47
CA LYS A 189 -12.19 8.77 0.50
C LYS A 189 -13.69 8.74 0.27
N LYS A 190 -14.12 8.75 -1.00
CA LYS A 190 -15.52 8.67 -1.43
C LYS A 190 -15.62 7.86 -2.72
N GLY A 191 -16.74 7.15 -2.90
CA GLY A 191 -16.98 6.34 -4.10
C GLY A 191 -16.42 4.92 -4.03
N PHE A 192 -16.17 4.37 -2.84
CA PHE A 192 -15.88 2.93 -2.69
C PHE A 192 -17.10 2.10 -3.14
N VAL A 193 -16.88 1.12 -4.02
CA VAL A 193 -17.93 0.30 -4.62
C VAL A 193 -17.65 -1.17 -4.30
N GLY A 194 -18.69 -1.87 -3.83
CA GLY A 194 -18.66 -3.32 -3.65
C GLY A 194 -17.75 -3.77 -2.51
N ARG A 195 -17.30 -5.02 -2.57
CA ARG A 195 -16.34 -5.65 -1.62
C ARG A 195 -16.80 -5.88 -0.18
N ARG A 196 -18.09 -5.67 0.15
CA ARG A 196 -18.64 -5.96 1.49
C ARG A 196 -18.27 -7.35 2.03
N ARG A 197 -18.40 -8.40 1.19
CA ARG A 197 -18.09 -9.78 1.61
C ARG A 197 -16.61 -9.99 1.92
N GLN A 198 -15.73 -9.40 1.12
CA GLN A 198 -14.29 -9.41 1.36
C GLN A 198 -13.94 -8.68 2.67
N ILE A 199 -14.55 -7.53 2.92
CA ILE A 199 -14.37 -6.76 4.16
C ILE A 199 -14.84 -7.57 5.37
N GLN A 200 -16.08 -8.07 5.36
CA GLN A 200 -16.62 -8.90 6.44
C GLN A 200 -15.73 -10.11 6.74
N ARG A 201 -15.28 -10.82 5.70
CA ARG A 201 -14.36 -11.96 5.82
C ARG A 201 -13.03 -11.57 6.45
N GLY A 202 -12.43 -10.46 6.01
CA GLY A 202 -11.17 -9.97 6.55
C GLY A 202 -11.28 -9.49 7.99
N ILE A 203 -12.34 -8.74 8.35
CA ILE A 203 -12.58 -8.29 9.72
C ILE A 203 -12.75 -9.49 10.64
N ARG A 204 -13.52 -10.50 10.22
CA ARG A 204 -13.70 -11.74 11.00
C ARG A 204 -12.37 -12.44 11.25
N SER A 205 -11.54 -12.60 10.22
CA SER A 205 -10.22 -13.22 10.39
C SER A 205 -9.31 -12.41 11.31
N LEU A 206 -9.28 -11.09 11.15
CA LEU A 206 -8.46 -10.22 11.99
C LEU A 206 -8.92 -10.26 13.46
N LYS A 207 -10.22 -10.24 13.75
CA LYS A 207 -10.73 -10.18 15.13
C LYS A 207 -10.88 -11.53 15.83
N GLU A 208 -11.40 -12.55 15.13
CA GLU A 208 -11.88 -13.80 15.76
C GLU A 208 -10.95 -15.00 15.55
N ASP A 209 -10.21 -15.04 14.44
CA ASP A 209 -9.45 -16.25 14.05
C ASP A 209 -8.07 -16.29 14.71
N GLU A 210 -7.93 -17.01 15.83
CA GLU A 210 -6.67 -17.08 16.61
C GLU A 210 -5.47 -17.67 15.84
N GLU A 211 -5.70 -18.47 14.79
CA GLU A 211 -4.63 -19.06 13.97
C GLU A 211 -4.04 -18.04 12.99
N LYS A 212 -4.82 -17.04 12.59
CA LYS A 212 -4.47 -16.04 11.59
C LYS A 212 -3.85 -14.80 12.23
N VAL A 213 -2.71 -14.36 11.73
CA VAL A 213 -2.06 -13.11 12.18
C VAL A 213 -2.37 -11.92 11.28
N GLY A 214 -3.00 -12.17 10.12
CA GLY A 214 -3.16 -11.15 9.10
C GLY A 214 -3.92 -11.57 7.84
N LEU A 215 -3.88 -10.70 6.83
CA LEU A 215 -4.54 -10.87 5.55
C LEU A 215 -3.55 -10.82 4.39
N LEU A 216 -3.78 -11.63 3.36
CA LEU A 216 -3.17 -11.47 2.03
C LEU A 216 -4.25 -11.01 1.04
N LEU A 217 -4.19 -9.75 0.61
CA LEU A 217 -5.08 -9.17 -0.38
C LEU A 217 -4.42 -9.28 -1.76
N HIS A 218 -4.99 -10.11 -2.64
CA HIS A 218 -4.37 -10.42 -3.93
C HIS A 218 -5.29 -10.19 -5.13
N GLY A 219 -4.71 -9.99 -6.31
CA GLY A 219 -5.42 -9.79 -7.58
C GLY A 219 -4.67 -8.85 -8.51
N THR A 220 -5.09 -8.77 -9.79
CA THR A 220 -4.41 -7.97 -10.82
C THR A 220 -4.28 -6.47 -10.44
N GLY A 221 -3.33 -5.78 -11.10
CA GLY A 221 -3.13 -4.35 -10.92
C GLY A 221 -4.43 -3.55 -11.11
N GLY A 222 -4.70 -2.53 -10.29
CA GLY A 222 -5.86 -1.65 -10.49
C GLY A 222 -7.21 -2.15 -9.93
N LEU A 223 -7.31 -3.39 -9.41
CA LEU A 223 -8.55 -3.92 -8.80
C LEU A 223 -8.95 -3.30 -7.44
N GLY A 224 -8.10 -2.45 -6.88
CA GLY A 224 -8.35 -1.73 -5.62
C GLY A 224 -7.86 -2.45 -4.36
N LYS A 225 -6.77 -3.21 -4.42
CA LYS A 225 -6.14 -3.88 -3.26
C LYS A 225 -5.79 -2.90 -2.15
N SER A 226 -5.01 -1.86 -2.46
CA SER A 226 -4.62 -0.82 -1.50
C SER A 226 -5.82 -0.02 -0.98
N CYS A 227 -6.86 0.16 -1.81
CA CYS A 227 -8.12 0.76 -1.36
C CYS A 227 -8.87 -0.14 -0.35
N LEU A 228 -8.85 -1.47 -0.54
CA LEU A 228 -9.41 -2.42 0.41
C LEU A 228 -8.57 -2.49 1.70
N ALA A 229 -7.23 -2.50 1.60
CA ALA A 229 -6.34 -2.36 2.76
C ALA A 229 -6.65 -1.09 3.56
N GLY A 230 -6.89 0.02 2.86
CA GLY A 230 -7.36 1.28 3.43
C GLY A 230 -8.65 1.15 4.23
N LYS A 231 -9.61 0.34 3.75
CA LYS A 231 -10.85 0.07 4.49
C LYS A 231 -10.62 -0.73 5.76
N PHE A 232 -9.67 -1.66 5.78
CA PHE A 232 -9.27 -2.29 7.03
C PHE A 232 -8.62 -1.27 7.97
N CYS A 233 -7.70 -0.45 7.49
CA CYS A 233 -7.09 0.62 8.31
C CYS A 233 -8.14 1.58 8.91
N GLU A 234 -9.19 1.92 8.15
CA GLU A 234 -10.33 2.71 8.64
C GLU A 234 -11.15 2.01 9.73
N ARG A 235 -11.13 0.68 9.83
CA ARG A 235 -11.81 -0.08 10.89
C ARG A 235 -10.93 -0.34 12.10
N PHE A 236 -9.62 -0.32 11.92
CA PHE A 236 -8.61 -0.48 12.97
C PHE A 236 -7.98 0.87 13.34
N LYS A 237 -8.80 1.92 13.56
CA LYS A 237 -8.33 3.30 13.83
C LYS A 237 -7.48 3.44 15.09
N ASP A 238 -7.67 2.55 16.06
CA ASP A 238 -6.92 2.53 17.30
C ASP A 238 -5.53 1.88 17.15
N HIS A 239 -5.20 1.39 15.95
CA HIS A 239 -3.89 0.81 15.65
C HIS A 239 -2.97 1.84 15.00
N VAL A 240 -1.71 1.84 15.42
CA VAL A 240 -0.67 2.63 14.76
C VAL A 240 -0.23 1.89 13.50
N LEU A 241 -0.45 2.53 12.34
CA LEU A 241 -0.14 1.94 11.03
C LEU A 241 1.36 1.93 10.78
N VAL A 242 1.97 0.77 10.55
CA VAL A 242 3.35 0.64 10.08
C VAL A 242 3.29 0.23 8.61
N ILE A 243 3.86 1.03 7.71
CA ILE A 243 3.70 0.80 6.27
C ILE A 243 5.07 0.62 5.64
N VAL A 244 5.26 -0.53 5.00
CA VAL A 244 6.43 -0.84 4.17
C VAL A 244 5.95 -0.90 2.74
N LYS A 245 6.64 -0.19 1.84
CA LYS A 245 6.31 -0.15 0.42
C LYS A 245 7.52 -0.61 -0.37
N GLY A 246 7.27 -1.48 -1.34
CA GLY A 246 8.28 -2.03 -2.24
C GLY A 246 9.07 -3.17 -1.62
N GLU A 247 10.38 -3.18 -1.85
CA GLU A 247 11.30 -4.18 -1.31
C GLU A 247 11.28 -4.23 0.24
N LEU A 248 11.16 -5.42 0.79
CA LEU A 248 11.12 -5.76 2.20
C LEU A 248 12.50 -6.24 2.63
N ASN A 249 13.32 -5.30 3.09
CA ASN A 249 14.64 -5.57 3.63
C ASN A 249 14.80 -4.90 5.01
N ALA A 250 15.95 -5.10 5.66
CA ALA A 250 16.22 -4.55 6.99
C ALA A 250 16.03 -3.04 7.02
N VAL A 251 16.41 -2.34 5.95
CA VAL A 251 16.37 -0.88 5.88
C VAL A 251 14.94 -0.38 5.85
N THR A 252 14.17 -0.82 4.85
CA THR A 252 12.80 -0.33 4.63
C THR A 252 11.89 -0.72 5.80
N PHE A 253 12.09 -1.90 6.37
CA PHE A 253 11.32 -2.38 7.51
C PHE A 253 11.64 -1.64 8.81
N LEU A 254 12.92 -1.44 9.15
CA LEU A 254 13.32 -0.74 10.37
C LEU A 254 12.96 0.74 10.32
N GLU A 255 13.04 1.40 9.16
CA GLU A 255 12.61 2.78 8.99
C GLU A 255 11.10 2.92 9.23
N ALA A 256 10.29 2.04 8.61
CA ALA A 256 8.85 2.01 8.80
C ALA A 256 8.47 1.77 10.27
N LEU A 257 9.15 0.84 10.95
CA LEU A 257 8.94 0.59 12.37
C LEU A 257 9.34 1.77 13.24
N THR A 258 10.49 2.38 13.00
CA THR A 258 10.95 3.56 13.77
C THR A 258 9.90 4.66 13.73
N TYR A 259 9.39 4.97 12.54
CA TYR A 259 8.32 5.96 12.38
C TYR A 259 7.00 5.54 13.04
N GLY A 260 6.65 4.25 13.00
CA GLY A 260 5.51 3.69 13.74
C GLY A 260 5.63 3.85 15.24
N LEU A 261 6.75 3.41 15.81
CA LEU A 261 7.00 3.40 17.25
C LEU A 261 7.10 4.83 17.81
N MET A 262 7.72 5.77 17.08
CA MET A 262 7.74 7.18 17.48
C MET A 262 6.33 7.77 17.58
N ARG A 263 5.45 7.48 16.61
CA ARG A 263 4.04 7.95 16.65
C ARG A 263 3.23 7.29 17.76
N ALA A 264 3.60 6.07 18.14
CA ALA A 264 2.99 5.36 19.26
C ALA A 264 3.56 5.79 20.62
N GLU A 265 4.58 6.67 20.64
CA GLU A 265 5.37 7.00 21.84
C GLU A 265 5.91 5.73 22.54
N ASP A 266 6.26 4.69 21.77
CA ASP A 266 6.74 3.41 22.29
C ASP A 266 8.25 3.42 22.52
N GLU A 267 8.66 3.98 23.66
CA GLU A 267 10.08 4.04 24.08
C GLU A 267 10.74 2.65 24.15
N LYS A 268 9.99 1.62 24.55
CA LYS A 268 10.52 0.26 24.67
C LYS A 268 10.79 -0.34 23.30
N GLY A 269 9.88 -0.18 22.35
CA GLY A 269 10.07 -0.58 20.97
C GLY A 269 11.28 0.12 20.34
N LEU A 270 11.39 1.45 20.54
CA LEU A 270 12.53 2.23 20.03
C LEU A 270 13.86 1.76 20.63
N ALA A 271 13.89 1.44 21.93
CA ALA A 271 15.08 0.87 22.57
C ALA A 271 15.47 -0.49 21.98
N ILE A 272 14.50 -1.33 21.59
CA ILE A 272 14.78 -2.60 20.89
C ILE A 272 15.37 -2.34 19.51
N LEU A 273 14.86 -1.36 18.75
CA LEU A 273 15.42 -1.02 17.44
C LEU A 273 16.86 -0.49 17.52
N GLN A 274 17.16 0.27 18.57
CA GLN A 274 18.50 0.82 18.84
C GLN A 274 19.48 -0.21 19.41
N ALA A 275 19.01 -1.38 19.85
CA ALA A 275 19.89 -2.43 20.34
C ALA A 275 20.81 -2.95 19.23
N LYS A 276 22.06 -3.29 19.60
CA LYS A 276 23.04 -3.92 18.70
C LYS A 276 22.70 -5.42 18.53
N GLU A 277 21.57 -5.66 17.89
CA GLU A 277 20.98 -6.98 17.63
C GLU A 277 20.53 -7.05 16.16
N GLU A 278 20.61 -8.23 15.55
CA GLU A 278 20.17 -8.44 14.18
C GLU A 278 18.65 -8.31 14.04
N VAL A 279 18.16 -8.01 12.84
CA VAL A 279 16.74 -7.77 12.56
C VAL A 279 15.83 -8.91 13.01
N PRO A 280 16.14 -10.21 12.76
CA PRO A 280 15.31 -11.31 13.25
C PRO A 280 15.14 -11.27 14.78
N LYS A 281 16.22 -10.99 15.52
CA LYS A 281 16.17 -10.90 16.98
C LYS A 281 15.34 -9.71 17.45
N LYS A 282 15.46 -8.56 16.77
CA LYS A 282 14.64 -7.37 17.04
C LYS A 282 13.16 -7.66 16.84
N ILE A 283 12.77 -8.31 15.74
CA ILE A 283 11.38 -8.70 15.46
C ILE A 283 10.83 -9.62 16.55
N MET A 284 11.58 -10.66 16.92
CA MET A 284 11.21 -11.59 17.99
C MET A 284 10.99 -10.86 19.33
N LEU A 285 11.88 -9.91 19.69
CA LEU A 285 11.75 -9.10 20.90
C LEU A 285 10.55 -8.14 20.84
N LEU A 286 10.27 -7.52 19.69
CA LEU A 286 9.09 -6.67 19.49
C LEU A 286 7.80 -7.48 19.65
N CYS A 287 7.68 -8.63 18.97
CA CYS A 287 6.52 -9.52 19.02
C CYS A 287 6.21 -10.01 20.44
N SER A 288 7.25 -10.34 21.21
CA SER A 288 7.12 -10.79 22.60
C SER A 288 6.95 -9.65 23.61
N SER A 289 6.97 -8.38 23.19
CA SER A 289 6.88 -7.23 24.09
C SER A 289 6.04 -6.05 23.57
N SER A 290 6.64 -5.10 22.84
CA SER A 290 5.99 -3.89 22.34
C SER A 290 4.69 -4.21 21.60
N PHE A 291 4.74 -5.14 20.65
CA PHE A 291 3.60 -5.54 19.81
C PHE A 291 2.47 -6.24 20.58
N ARG A 292 2.74 -6.69 21.81
CA ARG A 292 1.73 -7.26 22.69
C ARG A 292 1.02 -6.20 23.54
N ASN A 293 1.68 -5.08 23.80
CA ASN A 293 1.17 -4.03 24.69
C ASN A 293 0.57 -2.84 23.95
N ASN A 294 0.92 -2.68 22.68
CA ASN A 294 0.49 -1.60 21.81
C ASN A 294 -0.15 -2.19 20.55
N ASN A 295 -1.11 -1.45 19.98
CA ASN A 295 -1.84 -1.92 18.82
C ASN A 295 -1.16 -1.41 17.53
N TYR A 296 -0.68 -2.32 16.69
CA TYR A 296 -0.08 -1.97 15.40
C TYR A 296 -0.74 -2.71 14.25
N LEU A 297 -0.85 -2.04 13.11
CA LEU A 297 -1.26 -2.68 11.87
C LEU A 297 -0.13 -2.51 10.86
N ILE A 298 0.59 -3.60 10.60
CA ILE A 298 1.70 -3.63 9.65
C ILE A 298 1.10 -3.89 8.27
N LEU A 299 1.39 -3.02 7.31
CA LEU A 299 0.92 -3.11 5.93
C LEU A 299 2.14 -3.16 4.99
N PHE A 300 2.26 -4.27 4.28
CA PHE A 300 3.17 -4.41 3.14
C PHE A 300 2.39 -4.12 1.86
N ASP A 301 2.66 -2.97 1.24
CA ASP A 301 1.99 -2.54 0.01
C ASP A 301 2.86 -2.83 -1.22
N ASP A 302 2.24 -3.36 -2.28
CA ASP A 302 2.89 -3.77 -3.53
C ASP A 302 4.00 -4.83 -3.31
N PHE A 303 3.68 -5.88 -2.55
CA PHE A 303 4.64 -6.92 -2.16
C PHE A 303 5.22 -7.72 -3.33
N GLU A 304 4.67 -7.61 -4.55
CA GLU A 304 5.22 -8.25 -5.74
C GLU A 304 6.70 -7.92 -6.05
N GLU A 305 7.23 -6.81 -5.55
CA GLU A 305 8.66 -6.46 -5.69
C GLU A 305 9.60 -7.43 -4.95
N ASN A 306 9.05 -8.26 -4.05
CA ASN A 306 9.79 -9.24 -3.23
C ASN A 306 9.67 -10.68 -3.75
N LEU A 307 9.07 -10.85 -4.93
CA LEU A 307 8.74 -12.15 -5.48
C LEU A 307 9.73 -12.49 -6.61
N GLU A 308 10.45 -13.60 -6.47
CA GLU A 308 11.43 -14.04 -7.46
C GLU A 308 11.03 -15.37 -8.12
N GLY A 309 11.32 -15.49 -9.42
CA GLY A 309 11.08 -16.71 -10.18
C GLY A 309 9.60 -17.06 -10.33
N PHE A 310 9.24 -17.79 -11.39
CA PHE A 310 7.89 -18.30 -11.59
C PHE A 310 7.94 -19.81 -11.80
N GLU A 311 7.47 -20.57 -10.80
CA GLU A 311 7.28 -22.00 -10.94
C GLU A 311 5.81 -22.28 -11.28
N GLY A 312 5.56 -22.81 -12.48
CA GLY A 312 4.20 -23.12 -12.94
C GLY A 312 3.26 -21.90 -12.99
N GLY A 313 3.80 -20.68 -13.11
CA GLY A 313 3.02 -19.43 -13.14
C GLY A 313 2.68 -18.85 -11.76
N THR A 314 3.21 -19.43 -10.68
CA THR A 314 3.12 -18.85 -9.33
C THR A 314 4.50 -18.35 -8.91
N PRO A 315 4.62 -17.13 -8.38
CA PRO A 315 5.87 -16.64 -7.85
C PRO A 315 6.32 -17.45 -6.63
N VAL A 316 7.63 -17.61 -6.46
CA VAL A 316 8.22 -18.28 -5.30
C VAL A 316 8.89 -17.22 -4.42
N VAL A 317 8.87 -17.46 -3.11
CA VAL A 317 9.62 -16.66 -2.14
C VAL A 317 10.24 -17.63 -1.16
N SER A 318 11.56 -17.59 -1.02
CA SER A 318 12.24 -18.37 0.01
C SER A 318 12.36 -17.57 1.32
N ASP A 319 12.65 -18.26 2.42
CA ASP A 319 12.95 -17.61 3.70
C ASP A 319 14.25 -16.79 3.63
N GLU A 320 15.18 -17.15 2.74
CA GLU A 320 16.40 -16.37 2.49
C GLU A 320 16.08 -15.04 1.80
N ASP A 321 15.09 -15.03 0.90
CA ASP A 321 14.70 -13.84 0.11
C ASP A 321 13.80 -12.88 0.90
N ALA A 322 13.00 -13.39 1.86
CA ALA A 322 12.12 -12.57 2.69
C ALA A 322 12.14 -12.97 4.17
N PRO A 323 13.30 -12.91 4.85
CA PRO A 323 13.45 -13.38 6.24
C PRO A 323 12.58 -12.61 7.23
N ILE A 324 12.31 -11.34 6.95
CA ILE A 324 11.41 -10.50 7.76
C ILE A 324 9.97 -11.03 7.71
N LEU A 325 9.49 -11.43 6.53
CA LEU A 325 8.16 -12.01 6.39
C LEU A 325 8.08 -13.34 7.15
N GLY A 326 9.06 -14.23 6.96
CA GLY A 326 9.13 -15.51 7.67
C GLY A 326 9.08 -15.33 9.18
N MET A 327 9.86 -14.37 9.69
CA MET A 327 9.89 -14.09 11.12
C MET A 327 8.59 -13.50 11.65
N LEU A 328 7.93 -12.60 10.92
CA LEU A 328 6.63 -12.07 11.31
C LEU A 328 5.55 -13.16 11.31
N LEU A 329 5.50 -14.02 10.29
CA LEU A 329 4.52 -15.12 10.26
C LEU A 329 4.74 -16.14 11.39
N HIS A 330 5.99 -16.33 11.81
CA HIS A 330 6.33 -17.20 12.93
C HIS A 330 6.03 -16.56 14.30
N ASP A 331 6.44 -15.30 14.53
CA ASP A 331 6.46 -14.67 15.86
C ASP A 331 5.26 -13.78 16.19
N LEU A 332 4.54 -13.25 15.19
CA LEU A 332 3.33 -12.44 15.44
C LEU A 332 2.24 -13.11 16.30
N PRO A 333 2.07 -14.45 16.31
CA PRO A 333 1.16 -15.09 17.27
C PRO A 333 1.44 -14.72 18.74
N LEU A 334 2.69 -14.37 19.09
CA LEU A 334 3.07 -13.90 20.44
C LEU A 334 2.47 -12.54 20.82
N ALA A 335 2.06 -11.75 19.82
CA ALA A 335 1.47 -10.42 19.99
C ALA A 335 -0.05 -10.47 20.32
N CYS A 336 -0.67 -11.66 20.38
CA CYS A 336 -2.07 -11.86 20.79
C CYS A 336 -3.08 -10.93 20.08
N LYS A 337 -2.96 -10.77 18.74
CA LYS A 337 -3.81 -9.91 17.88
C LYS A 337 -3.67 -8.39 18.07
N SER A 338 -2.89 -7.89 19.03
CA SER A 338 -2.61 -6.45 19.17
C SER A 338 -1.82 -5.90 17.97
N THR A 339 -0.87 -6.68 17.46
CA THR A 339 -0.23 -6.40 16.17
C THR A 339 -0.70 -7.37 15.11
N GLN A 340 -1.07 -6.83 13.94
CA GLN A 340 -1.58 -7.62 12.83
C GLN A 340 -0.91 -7.23 11.51
N LEU A 341 -0.97 -8.13 10.53
CA LEU A 341 -0.33 -7.97 9.23
C LEU A 341 -1.36 -7.87 8.09
N ILE A 342 -1.15 -6.97 7.14
CA ILE A 342 -1.86 -6.92 5.86
C ILE A 342 -0.82 -6.88 4.76
N ILE A 343 -0.94 -7.75 3.77
CA ILE A 343 -0.09 -7.76 2.58
C ILE A 343 -0.98 -7.49 1.37
N THR A 344 -0.60 -6.54 0.52
CA THR A 344 -1.18 -6.39 -0.82
C THR A 344 -0.18 -6.93 -1.84
N SER A 345 -0.65 -7.75 -2.79
CA SER A 345 0.20 -8.27 -3.86
C SER A 345 -0.60 -8.51 -5.13
N ARG A 346 0.04 -8.43 -6.31
CA ARG A 346 -0.57 -8.92 -7.55
C ARG A 346 -0.86 -10.41 -7.53
N TYR A 347 -0.04 -11.18 -6.83
CA TYR A 347 -0.04 -12.63 -6.89
C TYR A 347 -0.34 -13.25 -5.52
N THR A 348 -0.78 -14.50 -5.54
CA THR A 348 -0.61 -15.39 -4.39
C THR A 348 0.76 -16.04 -4.49
N PHE A 349 1.38 -16.30 -3.35
CA PHE A 349 2.68 -16.97 -3.28
C PHE A 349 2.68 -17.94 -2.10
N PRO A 350 3.18 -19.18 -2.28
CA PRO A 350 3.48 -20.05 -1.16
C PRO A 350 4.73 -19.53 -0.46
N PHE A 351 4.77 -19.63 0.87
CA PHE A 351 5.96 -19.32 1.66
C PHE A 351 6.26 -20.52 2.56
N VAL A 352 7.17 -21.38 2.10
CA VAL A 352 7.35 -22.72 2.68
C VAL A 352 8.60 -22.78 3.54
N ILE A 353 8.41 -22.98 4.84
CA ILE A 353 9.49 -23.26 5.81
C ILE A 353 9.25 -24.64 6.40
N ASP A 354 10.26 -25.49 6.41
CA ASP A 354 10.19 -26.87 6.94
C ASP A 354 9.01 -27.69 6.39
N GLY A 355 8.66 -27.48 5.11
CA GLY A 355 7.55 -28.15 4.43
C GLY A 355 6.15 -27.62 4.77
N ARG A 356 6.04 -26.51 5.49
CA ARG A 356 4.78 -25.86 5.87
C ARG A 356 4.61 -24.53 5.16
N ASN A 357 3.46 -24.32 4.52
CA ASN A 357 3.14 -23.06 3.86
C ASN A 357 2.62 -22.04 4.88
N LEU A 358 3.50 -21.20 5.42
CA LEU A 358 3.15 -20.26 6.49
C LEU A 358 2.16 -19.19 6.02
N VAL A 359 2.16 -18.79 4.74
CA VAL A 359 1.14 -17.86 4.22
C VAL A 359 -0.24 -18.48 4.32
N GLU A 360 -0.42 -19.72 3.89
CA GLU A 360 -1.71 -20.42 3.96
C GLU A 360 -2.12 -20.72 5.40
N GLU A 361 -1.18 -21.05 6.28
CA GLU A 361 -1.47 -21.30 7.68
C GLU A 361 -1.84 -20.01 8.43
N ARG A 362 -1.06 -18.93 8.25
CA ARG A 362 -1.10 -17.73 9.11
C ARG A 362 -1.84 -16.53 8.51
N LEU A 363 -2.09 -16.49 7.21
CA LEU A 363 -2.82 -15.38 6.57
C LEU A 363 -4.15 -15.84 5.99
N GLU A 364 -5.13 -14.96 6.02
CA GLU A 364 -6.39 -15.16 5.30
C GLU A 364 -6.29 -14.55 3.90
N CYS A 365 -6.35 -15.41 2.89
CA CYS A 365 -6.23 -15.01 1.49
C CYS A 365 -7.56 -14.49 0.93
N ILE A 366 -7.58 -13.21 0.58
CA ILE A 366 -8.75 -12.51 0.03
C ILE A 366 -8.43 -12.06 -1.41
N GLY A 367 -8.97 -12.81 -2.36
CA GLY A 367 -8.86 -12.50 -3.78
C GLY A 367 -9.82 -11.39 -4.23
N LEU A 368 -9.29 -10.44 -4.97
CA LEU A 368 -10.06 -9.46 -5.73
C LEU A 368 -10.18 -9.91 -7.18
N THR A 369 -11.42 -10.00 -7.64
CA THR A 369 -11.77 -10.17 -9.05
C THR A 369 -12.26 -8.86 -9.64
N SER A 370 -12.26 -8.76 -10.97
CA SER A 370 -12.89 -7.65 -11.69
C SER A 370 -14.36 -7.48 -11.31
N PHE A 371 -14.84 -6.24 -11.36
CA PHE A 371 -16.23 -5.93 -11.10
C PHE A 371 -17.13 -6.56 -12.17
N GLN A 372 -18.26 -7.11 -11.72
CA GLN A 372 -19.27 -7.69 -12.59
C GLN A 372 -20.66 -7.28 -12.10
N GLY A 373 -21.62 -7.25 -13.02
CA GLY A 373 -23.03 -7.10 -12.69
C GLY A 373 -23.32 -5.82 -11.91
N ALA A 374 -23.70 -5.94 -10.63
CA ALA A 374 -24.12 -4.79 -9.84
C ALA A 374 -22.97 -3.84 -9.51
N ASP A 375 -21.78 -4.37 -9.21
CA ASP A 375 -20.63 -3.55 -8.83
C ASP A 375 -20.08 -2.78 -10.02
N GLU A 376 -20.02 -3.40 -11.20
CA GLU A 376 -19.64 -2.74 -12.45
C GLU A 376 -20.62 -1.61 -12.80
N ARG A 377 -21.94 -1.88 -12.76
CA ARG A 377 -22.96 -0.85 -13.02
C ARG A 377 -22.86 0.33 -12.07
N LYS A 378 -22.58 0.08 -10.79
CA LYS A 378 -22.38 1.14 -9.80
C LYS A 378 -21.14 1.96 -10.13
N LYS A 379 -20.03 1.31 -10.47
CA LYS A 379 -18.80 2.00 -10.86
C LYS A 379 -19.00 2.84 -12.12
N ILE A 380 -19.59 2.28 -13.17
CA ILE A 380 -19.91 3.01 -14.41
C ILE A 380 -20.83 4.20 -14.14
N ALA A 381 -21.76 4.11 -13.19
CA ALA A 381 -22.64 5.24 -12.86
C ALA A 381 -21.87 6.48 -12.37
N ASP A 382 -20.67 6.28 -11.80
CA ASP A 382 -19.79 7.35 -11.32
C ASP A 382 -18.89 7.92 -12.44
N LEU A 383 -18.72 7.19 -13.54
CA LEU A 383 -17.89 7.57 -14.68
C LEU A 383 -18.72 8.33 -15.72
N ILE A 384 -18.81 9.65 -15.55
CA ILE A 384 -19.76 10.52 -16.29
C ILE A 384 -19.61 10.41 -17.81
N HIS A 385 -18.39 10.34 -18.33
CA HIS A 385 -18.11 10.37 -19.77
C HIS A 385 -18.42 9.03 -20.43
N ILE A 386 -18.12 7.91 -19.76
CA ILE A 386 -18.55 6.58 -20.21
C ILE A 386 -20.07 6.45 -20.10
N ASN A 387 -20.65 6.76 -18.94
CA ASN A 387 -22.09 6.59 -18.67
C ASN A 387 -22.99 7.38 -19.63
N LYS A 388 -22.57 8.61 -19.98
CA LYS A 388 -23.31 9.51 -20.87
C LYS A 388 -22.83 9.47 -22.33
N TYR A 389 -21.98 8.50 -22.70
CA TYR A 389 -21.50 8.41 -24.07
C TYR A 389 -22.69 8.28 -25.05
N PRO A 390 -22.74 9.08 -26.14
CA PRO A 390 -23.95 9.21 -26.96
C PRO A 390 -24.37 7.94 -27.69
N ASP A 391 -23.41 7.19 -28.23
CA ASP A 391 -23.65 5.95 -28.96
C ASP A 391 -23.73 4.77 -27.98
N GLU A 392 -24.86 4.04 -27.98
CA GLU A 392 -25.08 2.95 -27.03
C GLU A 392 -24.24 1.70 -27.32
N GLU A 393 -23.88 1.43 -28.57
CA GLU A 393 -23.06 0.26 -28.92
C GLU A 393 -21.58 0.54 -28.58
N VAL A 394 -21.07 1.72 -28.96
CA VAL A 394 -19.72 2.14 -28.55
C VAL A 394 -19.61 2.22 -27.03
N ARG A 395 -20.64 2.70 -26.32
CA ARG A 395 -20.68 2.69 -24.86
C ARG A 395 -20.53 1.28 -24.27
N LYS A 396 -21.17 0.27 -24.85
CA LYS A 396 -21.05 -1.12 -24.37
C LYS A 396 -19.63 -1.65 -24.58
N GLU A 397 -19.03 -1.39 -25.74
CA GLU A 397 -17.65 -1.81 -26.01
C GLU A 397 -16.65 -1.06 -25.12
N LEU A 398 -16.86 0.22 -24.81
CA LEU A 398 -16.07 0.97 -23.82
C LEU A 398 -16.14 0.34 -22.42
N ILE A 399 -17.34 -0.03 -21.96
CA ILE A 399 -17.51 -0.70 -20.66
C ILE A 399 -16.78 -2.04 -20.66
N LYS A 400 -16.89 -2.80 -21.75
CA LYS A 400 -16.22 -4.09 -21.93
C LYS A 400 -14.70 -3.95 -22.00
N ALA A 401 -14.18 -2.92 -22.66
CA ALA A 401 -12.76 -2.58 -22.70
C ALA A 401 -12.21 -2.24 -21.31
N GLY A 402 -13.05 -1.69 -20.42
CA GLY A 402 -12.73 -1.50 -19.01
C GLY A 402 -12.55 -2.80 -18.21
N ARG A 403 -13.02 -3.95 -18.72
CA ARG A 403 -12.82 -5.31 -18.17
C ARG A 403 -13.20 -5.47 -16.69
N GLY A 404 -14.10 -4.63 -16.20
CA GLY A 404 -14.44 -4.55 -14.78
C GLY A 404 -13.30 -4.09 -13.87
N ASN A 405 -12.16 -3.63 -14.41
CA ASN A 405 -11.05 -3.06 -13.66
C ASN A 405 -11.33 -1.58 -13.32
N PRO A 406 -11.46 -1.21 -12.03
CA PRO A 406 -11.76 0.16 -11.63
C PRO A 406 -10.79 1.22 -12.13
N ARG A 407 -9.48 0.95 -12.08
CA ARG A 407 -8.42 1.90 -12.48
C ARG A 407 -8.42 2.11 -14.00
N LEU A 408 -8.57 1.04 -14.76
CA LEU A 408 -8.67 1.13 -16.23
C LEU A 408 -9.95 1.86 -16.66
N MET A 409 -11.09 1.55 -16.04
CA MET A 409 -12.34 2.27 -16.33
C MET A 409 -12.24 3.76 -16.02
N GLU A 410 -11.57 4.15 -14.93
CA GLU A 410 -11.28 5.55 -14.61
C GLU A 410 -10.39 6.20 -15.67
N ALA A 411 -9.30 5.54 -16.09
CA ALA A 411 -8.40 6.05 -17.13
C ALA A 411 -9.13 6.26 -18.47
N LEU A 412 -9.93 5.29 -18.91
CA LEU A 412 -10.78 5.43 -20.10
C LEU A 412 -11.76 6.61 -19.98
N ASN A 413 -12.38 6.78 -18.82
CA ASN A 413 -13.29 7.90 -18.59
C ASN A 413 -12.56 9.25 -18.68
N THR A 414 -11.35 9.35 -18.15
CA THR A 414 -10.50 10.55 -18.25
C THR A 414 -10.10 10.84 -19.69
N LEU A 415 -9.72 9.83 -20.46
CA LEU A 415 -9.38 9.97 -21.88
C LEU A 415 -10.56 10.55 -22.70
N LEU A 416 -11.77 10.07 -22.45
CA LEU A 416 -12.99 10.58 -23.08
C LEU A 416 -13.36 12.01 -22.66
N GLU A 417 -12.91 12.47 -21.49
CA GLU A 417 -13.11 13.85 -21.04
C GLU A 417 -12.23 14.82 -21.81
N ILE A 418 -10.94 14.48 -21.97
CA ILE A 418 -9.91 15.38 -22.47
C ILE A 418 -9.85 15.45 -23.99
N GLN A 419 -10.07 14.34 -24.69
CA GLN A 419 -9.87 14.27 -26.14
C GLN A 419 -11.20 14.35 -26.89
N ARG A 420 -11.61 15.58 -27.21
CA ARG A 420 -12.80 15.80 -28.05
C ARG A 420 -12.54 15.32 -29.48
N GLY A 421 -13.15 14.19 -29.85
CA GLY A 421 -13.04 13.61 -31.19
C GLY A 421 -11.97 12.53 -31.33
N ILE A 422 -11.52 11.93 -30.22
CA ILE A 422 -10.76 10.67 -30.27
C ILE A 422 -11.52 9.64 -31.10
N ASP A 423 -10.79 8.91 -31.94
CA ASP A 423 -11.34 7.74 -32.64
C ASP A 423 -11.44 6.59 -31.65
N VAL A 424 -12.55 6.57 -30.91
CA VAL A 424 -12.83 5.52 -29.92
C VAL A 424 -12.87 4.15 -30.58
N GLU A 425 -13.28 4.06 -31.85
CA GLU A 425 -13.35 2.79 -32.56
C GLU A 425 -11.95 2.23 -32.82
N ASP A 426 -11.00 3.07 -33.24
CA ASP A 426 -9.60 2.67 -33.40
C ASP A 426 -8.96 2.25 -32.06
N LEU A 427 -9.17 3.02 -30.99
CA LEU A 427 -8.70 2.65 -29.65
C LEU A 427 -9.27 1.29 -29.22
N LEU A 428 -10.56 1.06 -29.44
CA LEU A 428 -11.23 -0.20 -29.10
C LEU A 428 -10.68 -1.39 -29.91
N LEU A 429 -10.30 -1.16 -31.18
CA LEU A 429 -9.64 -2.17 -32.01
C LEU A 429 -8.24 -2.51 -31.49
N GLN A 430 -7.46 -1.51 -31.07
CA GLN A 430 -6.11 -1.72 -30.53
C GLN A 430 -6.14 -2.52 -29.22
N VAL A 431 -7.13 -2.30 -28.35
CA VAL A 431 -7.20 -2.95 -27.02
C VAL A 431 -7.95 -4.28 -27.00
N GLN A 432 -8.48 -4.74 -28.14
CA GLN A 432 -9.40 -5.88 -28.18
C GLN A 432 -8.73 -7.19 -27.73
N ASP A 433 -7.51 -7.45 -28.20
CA ASP A 433 -6.78 -8.71 -27.97
C ASP A 433 -5.61 -8.55 -26.97
N GLU A 434 -5.41 -7.35 -26.44
CA GLU A 434 -4.33 -7.04 -25.49
C GLU A 434 -4.61 -7.57 -24.08
N GLN A 435 -3.60 -7.74 -23.24
CA GLN A 435 -3.82 -8.06 -21.82
C GLN A 435 -4.20 -6.81 -21.02
N GLU A 436 -4.87 -6.98 -19.89
CA GLU A 436 -5.46 -5.88 -19.12
C GLU A 436 -4.45 -4.81 -18.69
N GLU A 437 -3.23 -5.21 -18.32
CA GLU A 437 -2.15 -4.30 -17.94
C GLU A 437 -1.70 -3.45 -19.15
N PHE A 438 -1.47 -4.06 -20.32
CA PHE A 438 -1.11 -3.34 -21.54
C PHE A 438 -2.19 -2.37 -22.02
N VAL A 439 -3.46 -2.73 -21.84
CA VAL A 439 -4.57 -1.81 -22.16
C VAL A 439 -4.50 -0.57 -21.28
N GLN A 440 -4.17 -0.72 -20.00
CA GLN A 440 -4.04 0.42 -19.11
C GLN A 440 -2.87 1.33 -19.50
N ASP A 441 -1.72 0.74 -19.83
CA ASP A 441 -0.54 1.49 -20.25
C ASP A 441 -0.80 2.26 -21.54
N LEU A 442 -1.43 1.61 -22.53
CA LEU A 442 -1.85 2.25 -23.80
C LEU A 442 -2.78 3.44 -23.57
N VAL A 443 -3.77 3.32 -22.67
CA VAL A 443 -4.70 4.41 -22.38
C VAL A 443 -3.98 5.58 -21.71
N LEU A 444 -3.11 5.32 -20.74
CA LEU A 444 -2.32 6.38 -20.09
C LEU A 444 -1.35 7.04 -21.09
N ARG A 445 -0.78 6.25 -22.01
CA ARG A 445 0.07 6.72 -23.09
C ARG A 445 -0.68 7.68 -24.01
N GLU A 446 -1.89 7.33 -24.44
CA GLU A 446 -2.72 8.20 -25.28
C GLU A 446 -3.13 9.49 -24.54
N ILE A 447 -3.42 9.40 -23.24
CA ILE A 447 -3.68 10.58 -22.40
C ILE A 447 -2.46 11.52 -22.43
N LEU A 448 -1.25 11.00 -22.28
CA LEU A 448 0.00 11.78 -22.30
C LEU A 448 0.28 12.41 -23.68
N THR A 449 0.21 11.62 -24.75
CA THR A 449 0.53 12.08 -26.12
C THR A 449 -0.46 13.13 -26.64
N SER A 450 -1.69 13.14 -26.11
CA SER A 450 -2.71 14.16 -26.40
C SER A 450 -2.42 15.54 -25.79
N GLN A 451 -1.48 15.65 -24.85
CA GLN A 451 -1.15 16.90 -24.16
C GLN A 451 -0.12 17.75 -24.93
N PRO A 452 0.02 19.05 -24.63
CA PRO A 452 1.08 19.89 -25.20
C PRO A 452 2.48 19.33 -24.96
N GLN A 453 3.42 19.59 -25.88
CA GLN A 453 4.80 19.08 -25.79
C GLN A 453 5.49 19.48 -24.48
N ASP A 454 5.28 20.70 -23.98
CA ASP A 454 5.87 21.15 -22.72
C ASP A 454 5.35 20.35 -21.51
N PHE A 455 4.07 19.96 -21.52
CA PHE A 455 3.51 19.08 -20.49
C PHE A 455 4.16 17.70 -20.55
N GLN A 456 4.24 17.11 -21.75
CA GLN A 456 4.87 15.80 -21.95
C GLN A 456 6.32 15.82 -21.44
N LYS A 457 7.05 16.90 -21.75
CA LYS A 457 8.43 17.10 -21.31
C LYS A 457 8.57 17.21 -19.79
N VAL A 458 7.64 17.86 -19.10
CA VAL A 458 7.62 17.87 -17.62
C VAL A 458 7.39 16.47 -17.05
N MET A 459 6.49 15.67 -17.64
CA MET A 459 6.28 14.29 -17.21
C MET A 459 7.53 13.44 -17.42
N GLN A 460 8.14 13.48 -18.61
CA GLN A 460 9.37 12.75 -18.93
C GLN A 460 10.53 13.16 -18.00
N TYR A 461 10.76 14.45 -17.79
CA TYR A 461 11.81 14.94 -16.89
C TYR A 461 11.56 14.56 -15.42
N SER A 462 10.31 14.57 -14.98
CA SER A 462 9.95 14.18 -13.61
C SER A 462 10.01 12.67 -13.38
N ALA A 463 10.03 11.87 -14.44
CA ALA A 463 10.07 10.41 -14.37
C ALA A 463 11.41 9.86 -13.85
N VAL A 464 12.46 10.70 -13.77
CA VAL A 464 13.74 10.33 -13.15
C VAL A 464 13.59 9.93 -11.68
N PHE A 465 12.61 10.49 -10.96
CA PHE A 465 12.44 10.24 -9.53
C PHE A 465 11.66 8.94 -9.29
N ARG A 466 12.29 7.96 -8.64
CA ARG A 466 11.62 6.72 -8.21
C ARG A 466 10.93 6.89 -6.86
N LEU A 467 11.43 7.81 -6.04
CA LEU A 467 10.81 8.21 -4.79
C LEU A 467 9.92 9.45 -4.95
N PRO A 468 8.85 9.60 -4.15
CA PRO A 468 8.08 10.83 -4.07
C PRO A 468 8.95 12.03 -3.69
N VAL A 469 8.86 13.11 -4.47
CA VAL A 469 9.65 14.33 -4.28
C VAL A 469 8.78 15.56 -4.08
N LEU A 470 9.34 16.56 -3.40
CA LEU A 470 8.71 17.87 -3.31
C LEU A 470 8.75 18.60 -4.67
N ARG A 471 7.90 19.63 -4.83
CA ARG A 471 7.90 20.45 -6.06
C ARG A 471 9.26 21.09 -6.33
N GLU A 472 10.04 21.39 -5.29
CA GLU A 472 11.41 21.89 -5.41
C GLU A 472 12.34 20.90 -6.13
N GLY A 473 12.11 19.58 -6.01
CA GLY A 473 12.85 18.57 -6.75
C GLY A 473 12.54 18.64 -8.25
N ILE A 474 11.26 18.66 -8.59
CA ILE A 474 10.79 18.81 -9.99
C ILE A 474 11.27 20.15 -10.58
N GLN A 475 11.27 21.22 -9.79
CA GLN A 475 11.76 22.53 -10.19
C GLN A 475 13.22 22.49 -10.68
N LEU A 476 14.10 21.73 -10.03
CA LEU A 476 15.52 21.67 -10.40
C LEU A 476 15.72 21.21 -11.85
N ILE A 477 14.80 20.36 -12.35
CA ILE A 477 14.86 19.77 -13.68
C ILE A 477 14.04 20.59 -14.68
N CYS A 478 12.82 20.97 -14.29
CA CYS A 478 11.82 21.57 -15.18
C CYS A 478 11.77 23.10 -15.19
N LYS A 479 12.64 23.81 -14.44
CA LYS A 479 12.63 25.29 -14.36
C LYS A 479 12.66 26.04 -15.70
N ASP A 480 13.19 25.39 -16.75
CA ASP A 480 13.32 25.98 -18.08
C ASP A 480 12.07 25.73 -18.96
N VAL A 481 11.10 24.95 -18.48
CA VAL A 481 9.82 24.70 -19.17
C VAL A 481 8.77 25.69 -18.66
N GLU A 482 8.21 26.49 -19.55
CA GLU A 482 7.21 27.50 -19.19
C GLU A 482 5.95 26.83 -18.62
N GLY A 483 5.44 27.32 -17.48
CA GLY A 483 4.20 26.82 -16.89
C GLY A 483 4.30 25.48 -16.15
N TRP A 484 5.51 24.93 -15.92
CA TRP A 484 5.73 23.61 -15.31
C TRP A 484 4.96 23.37 -13.99
N GLN A 485 4.75 24.41 -13.16
CA GLN A 485 4.02 24.26 -11.90
C GLN A 485 2.58 23.79 -12.13
N SER A 486 1.91 24.35 -13.14
CA SER A 486 0.53 24.00 -13.47
C SER A 486 0.41 22.61 -14.09
N PHE A 487 1.48 22.13 -14.74
CA PHE A 487 1.53 20.79 -15.33
C PHE A 487 1.64 19.68 -14.29
N ILE A 488 2.20 19.94 -13.10
CA ILE A 488 2.14 19.00 -11.98
C ILE A 488 0.69 18.76 -11.57
N ASP A 489 -0.08 19.84 -11.36
CA ASP A 489 -1.48 19.74 -10.95
C ASP A 489 -2.34 19.05 -12.02
N LEU A 490 -2.08 19.36 -13.30
CA LEU A 490 -2.72 18.68 -14.41
C LEU A 490 -2.31 17.20 -14.50
N GLY A 491 -1.04 16.85 -14.29
CA GLY A 491 -0.56 15.46 -14.29
C GLY A 491 -1.25 14.61 -13.22
N VAL A 492 -1.46 15.20 -12.03
CA VAL A 492 -2.23 14.56 -10.95
C VAL A 492 -3.70 14.38 -11.34
N GLN A 493 -4.33 15.39 -11.94
CA GLN A 493 -5.71 15.29 -12.42
C GLN A 493 -5.88 14.22 -13.50
N LEU A 494 -4.90 14.08 -14.40
CA LEU A 494 -4.89 13.10 -15.47
C LEU A 494 -4.42 11.70 -15.03
N SER A 495 -4.08 11.51 -13.74
CA SER A 495 -3.54 10.26 -13.20
C SER A 495 -2.21 9.80 -13.84
N LEU A 496 -1.48 10.72 -14.48
CA LEU A 496 -0.12 10.51 -14.98
C LEU A 496 0.93 10.75 -13.88
N MET A 497 0.57 11.52 -12.86
CA MET A 497 1.37 11.77 -11.67
C MET A 497 0.57 11.42 -10.42
N GLU A 498 1.24 10.88 -9.42
CA GLU A 498 0.69 10.64 -8.10
C GLU A 498 1.10 11.78 -7.16
N GLU A 499 0.22 12.11 -6.21
CA GLU A 499 0.44 13.16 -5.22
C GLU A 499 0.14 12.62 -3.82
N ASP A 500 1.11 12.62 -2.91
CA ASP A 500 0.93 12.28 -1.50
C ASP A 500 0.79 13.55 -0.65
N LYS A 501 -0.42 13.80 -0.12
CA LYS A 501 -0.77 14.89 0.82
C LYS A 501 -0.91 14.42 2.27
N SER A 502 -0.40 13.23 2.59
CA SER A 502 -0.58 12.63 3.92
C SER A 502 0.28 13.30 5.00
N ARG A 503 1.28 14.10 4.60
CA ARG A 503 2.21 14.87 5.42
C ARG A 503 1.89 16.38 5.33
N ASP A 504 2.57 17.20 6.13
CA ASP A 504 2.40 18.68 6.11
C ASP A 504 2.73 19.32 4.75
N VAL A 505 3.50 18.62 3.90
CA VAL A 505 3.87 19.05 2.56
C VAL A 505 3.52 17.95 1.55
N ALA A 506 3.12 18.35 0.34
CA ALA A 506 2.76 17.43 -0.74
C ALA A 506 3.99 16.92 -1.50
N TYR A 507 4.03 15.61 -1.76
CA TYR A 507 5.04 14.94 -2.57
C TYR A 507 4.44 14.43 -3.87
N TYR A 508 5.27 14.31 -4.92
CA TYR A 508 4.84 14.03 -6.29
C TYR A 508 5.79 13.03 -6.96
N TRP A 509 5.26 12.14 -7.81
CA TRP A 509 6.04 11.23 -8.67
C TRP A 509 5.20 10.76 -9.85
N VAL A 510 5.85 10.45 -10.97
CA VAL A 510 5.16 9.91 -12.16
C VAL A 510 4.66 8.49 -11.88
N THR A 511 3.49 8.12 -12.39
CA THR A 511 2.92 6.77 -12.22
C THR A 511 3.93 5.70 -12.65
N PRO A 512 4.21 4.67 -11.81
CA PRO A 512 5.16 3.61 -12.16
C PRO A 512 4.86 2.89 -13.48
N LEU A 513 3.60 2.88 -13.91
CA LEU A 513 3.13 2.27 -15.17
C LEU A 513 3.75 2.89 -16.43
N LEU A 514 4.10 4.17 -16.40
CA LEU A 514 4.70 4.87 -17.54
C LEU A 514 6.12 5.34 -17.27
N ARG A 515 6.54 5.39 -16.01
CA ARG A 515 7.75 6.11 -15.57
C ARG A 515 8.99 5.71 -16.36
N GLU A 516 9.28 4.42 -16.44
CA GLU A 516 10.48 3.94 -17.14
C GLU A 516 10.40 4.19 -18.65
N GLU A 517 9.29 3.79 -19.28
CA GLU A 517 9.07 3.97 -20.73
C GLU A 517 9.26 5.42 -21.17
N ILE A 518 8.61 6.37 -20.48
CA ILE A 518 8.68 7.78 -20.88
C ILE A 518 10.03 8.43 -20.56
N PHE A 519 10.76 7.91 -19.57
CA PHE A 519 12.09 8.40 -19.25
C PHE A 519 13.11 7.96 -20.30
N GLU A 520 12.99 6.73 -20.81
CA GLU A 520 13.86 6.18 -21.85
C GLU A 520 13.75 6.90 -23.21
N GLU A 521 12.65 7.62 -23.46
CA GLU A 521 12.46 8.43 -24.66
C GLU A 521 13.36 9.66 -24.73
N LEU A 522 13.88 10.11 -23.59
CA LEU A 522 14.79 11.25 -23.51
C LEU A 522 16.15 10.88 -24.10
N ASP A 523 16.78 11.84 -24.76
CA ASP A 523 18.14 11.64 -25.22
C ASP A 523 19.12 11.48 -24.03
N GLU A 524 20.29 10.89 -24.28
CA GLU A 524 21.30 10.60 -23.25
C GLU A 524 21.72 11.86 -22.47
N LYS A 525 21.77 13.04 -23.12
CA LYS A 525 22.16 14.30 -22.45
C LYS A 525 21.06 14.78 -21.52
N GLU A 526 19.80 14.66 -21.94
CA GLU A 526 18.64 14.99 -21.13
C GLU A 526 18.53 14.06 -19.92
N ARG A 527 18.69 12.73 -20.11
CA ARG A 527 18.71 11.76 -19.00
C ARG A 527 19.83 12.05 -18.00
N THR A 528 21.05 12.24 -18.49
CA THR A 528 22.21 12.61 -17.65
C THR A 528 21.95 13.89 -16.86
N ARG A 529 21.32 14.90 -17.49
CA ARG A 529 20.95 16.15 -16.81
C ARG A 529 19.93 15.90 -15.69
N CYS A 530 18.93 15.06 -15.92
CA CYS A 530 17.91 14.72 -14.93
C CYS A 530 18.54 14.01 -13.73
N HIS A 531 19.38 12.99 -13.95
CA HIS A 531 20.10 12.29 -12.88
C HIS A 531 20.98 13.24 -12.05
N LYS A 532 21.75 14.13 -12.69
CA LYS A 532 22.55 15.14 -11.98
C LYS A 532 21.72 16.06 -11.08
N ALA A 533 20.54 16.46 -11.55
CA ALA A 533 19.63 17.27 -10.75
C ALA A 533 19.01 16.48 -9.59
N ALA A 534 18.72 15.19 -9.79
CA ALA A 534 18.26 14.30 -8.72
C ALA A 534 19.33 14.09 -7.64
N VAL A 535 20.61 13.92 -8.01
CA VAL A 535 21.74 13.88 -7.06
C VAL A 535 21.78 15.16 -6.20
N VAL A 536 21.64 16.34 -6.82
CA VAL A 536 21.61 17.61 -6.09
C VAL A 536 20.43 17.67 -5.11
N TYR A 537 19.26 17.19 -5.54
CA TYR A 537 18.06 17.16 -4.71
C TYR A 537 18.23 16.26 -3.48
N TYR A 538 18.61 15.01 -3.67
CA TYR A 538 18.73 14.05 -2.57
C TYR A 538 19.89 14.39 -1.63
N ARG A 539 21.01 14.92 -2.15
CA ARG A 539 22.10 15.44 -1.31
C ARG A 539 21.61 16.55 -0.40
N LYS A 540 20.77 17.45 -0.91
CA LYS A 540 20.16 18.51 -0.11
C LYS A 540 19.24 17.94 0.97
N ILE A 541 18.42 16.93 0.67
CA ILE A 541 17.59 16.27 1.68
C ILE A 541 18.45 15.68 2.80
N LEU A 542 19.47 14.89 2.45
CA LEU A 542 20.34 14.21 3.42
C LEU A 542 21.11 15.18 4.33
N SER A 543 21.39 16.40 3.87
CA SER A 543 22.07 17.43 4.68
C SER A 543 21.14 18.25 5.58
N LEU A 544 19.82 18.20 5.36
CA LEU A 544 18.85 18.96 6.14
C LEU A 544 18.30 18.19 7.35
N VAL A 545 18.44 16.87 7.35
CA VAL A 545 17.86 15.99 8.36
C VAL A 545 18.95 15.61 9.37
N GLY A 546 18.62 15.67 10.67
CA GLY A 546 19.56 15.33 11.75
C GLY A 546 19.80 13.83 11.92
N GLU A 547 18.93 13.00 11.34
CA GLU A 547 19.02 11.54 11.31
C GLU A 547 19.40 11.07 9.90
N TYR A 548 20.12 9.95 9.82
CA TYR A 548 20.53 9.37 8.54
C TYR A 548 19.35 8.70 7.85
N LEU A 549 19.11 9.01 6.57
CA LEU A 549 17.97 8.51 5.79
C LEU A 549 18.45 7.54 4.68
N PRO A 550 18.56 6.24 4.95
CA PRO A 550 19.20 5.29 4.04
C PRO A 550 18.48 5.13 2.70
N VAL A 551 17.15 5.13 2.67
CA VAL A 551 16.37 5.02 1.40
C VAL A 551 16.69 6.16 0.43
N TYR A 552 16.91 7.37 0.93
CA TYR A 552 17.32 8.51 0.10
C TYR A 552 18.81 8.45 -0.28
N ALA A 553 19.64 7.74 0.48
CA ALA A 553 21.04 7.50 0.15
C ALA A 553 21.18 6.50 -1.01
N PHE A 554 20.46 5.37 -0.97
CA PHE A 554 20.38 4.42 -2.10
C PHE A 554 20.01 5.14 -3.40
N GLU A 555 18.92 5.92 -3.37
CA GLU A 555 18.44 6.64 -4.54
C GLU A 555 19.43 7.69 -5.07
N LEU A 556 20.18 8.35 -4.17
CA LEU A 556 21.24 9.28 -4.55
C LEU A 556 22.39 8.54 -5.24
N ILE A 557 22.83 7.42 -4.68
CA ILE A 557 23.95 6.61 -5.18
C ILE A 557 23.64 6.12 -6.59
N ASP A 558 22.47 5.52 -6.80
CA ASP A 558 22.05 5.05 -8.13
C ASP A 558 22.05 6.19 -9.15
N HIS A 559 21.48 7.36 -8.83
CA HIS A 559 21.54 8.49 -9.75
C HIS A 559 22.95 9.02 -9.98
N ALA A 560 23.85 8.92 -9.00
CA ALA A 560 25.24 9.29 -9.17
C ALA A 560 25.94 8.33 -10.14
N LEU A 561 25.70 7.02 -10.00
CA LEU A 561 26.21 6.00 -10.93
C LEU A 561 25.69 6.24 -12.36
N GLU A 562 24.38 6.44 -12.53
CA GLU A 562 23.74 6.67 -13.84
C GLU A 562 24.25 7.91 -14.57
N CYS A 563 24.83 8.90 -13.86
CA CYS A 563 25.39 10.10 -14.47
C CYS A 563 26.92 10.21 -14.40
N GLY A 564 27.60 9.12 -14.03
CA GLY A 564 29.07 9.03 -13.94
C GLY A 564 29.68 9.94 -12.88
N MET A 565 28.97 10.18 -11.78
CA MET A 565 29.46 10.92 -10.61
C MET A 565 30.02 9.94 -9.58
N ASP A 566 30.97 9.11 -9.99
CA ASP A 566 31.51 7.97 -9.23
C ASP A 566 32.04 8.38 -7.85
N GLU A 567 32.73 9.52 -7.74
CA GLU A 567 33.22 10.06 -6.46
C GLU A 567 32.07 10.27 -5.46
N VAL A 568 30.89 10.69 -5.94
CA VAL A 568 29.70 10.88 -5.11
C VAL A 568 29.08 9.56 -4.70
N ALA A 569 29.01 8.60 -5.62
CA ALA A 569 28.52 7.26 -5.34
C ALA A 569 29.40 6.58 -4.29
N LEU A 570 30.73 6.68 -4.39
CA LEU A 570 31.67 6.11 -3.41
C LEU A 570 31.60 6.83 -2.05
N GLU A 571 31.53 8.18 -2.04
CA GLU A 571 31.37 8.96 -0.82
C GLU A 571 30.10 8.55 -0.05
N LYS A 572 28.96 8.56 -0.73
CA LYS A 572 27.67 8.24 -0.11
C LYS A 572 27.45 6.77 0.12
N GLY A 573 28.03 5.92 -0.72
CA GLY A 573 28.15 4.48 -0.49
C GLY A 573 28.89 4.17 0.79
N SER A 574 30.04 4.82 1.06
CA SER A 574 30.79 4.60 2.30
C SER A 574 29.98 4.97 3.55
N GLU A 575 29.28 6.11 3.51
CA GLU A 575 28.36 6.53 4.59
C GLU A 575 27.23 5.51 4.81
N LEU A 576 26.62 5.02 3.72
CA LEU A 576 25.53 4.05 3.74
C LEU A 576 25.99 2.69 4.28
N LEU A 577 27.11 2.17 3.77
CA LEU A 577 27.70 0.92 4.23
C LEU A 577 28.03 0.97 5.73
N SER A 578 28.56 2.10 6.21
CA SER A 578 28.82 2.28 7.63
C SER A 578 27.53 2.26 8.46
N TYR A 579 26.47 2.91 7.98
CA TYR A 579 25.14 2.86 8.60
C TYR A 579 24.58 1.42 8.65
N LEU A 580 24.62 0.70 7.53
CA LEU A 580 24.13 -0.68 7.44
C LEU A 580 24.92 -1.62 8.36
N ARG A 581 26.25 -1.51 8.38
CA ARG A 581 27.10 -2.27 9.33
C ARG A 581 26.73 -1.97 10.78
N ASN A 582 26.57 -0.70 11.14
CA ASN A 582 26.26 -0.31 12.52
C ASN A 582 24.86 -0.77 12.96
N THR A 583 23.95 -0.96 12.01
CA THR A 583 22.60 -1.50 12.23
C THR A 583 22.50 -3.01 12.07
N LEU A 584 23.63 -3.68 11.75
CA LEU A 584 23.76 -5.12 11.51
C LEU A 584 22.96 -5.60 10.28
N ALA A 585 22.69 -4.72 9.32
CA ALA A 585 22.09 -5.03 8.01
C ALA A 585 23.18 -5.48 7.01
N TYR A 586 23.87 -6.57 7.34
CA TYR A 586 25.06 -7.01 6.61
C TYR A 586 24.76 -7.49 5.19
N THR A 587 23.61 -8.13 4.97
CA THR A 587 23.15 -8.59 3.66
C THR A 587 22.98 -7.44 2.68
N GLU A 588 22.30 -6.38 3.12
CA GLU A 588 22.08 -5.17 2.34
C GLU A 588 23.39 -4.41 2.12
N ALA A 589 24.27 -4.37 3.13
CA ALA A 589 25.58 -3.74 3.00
C ALA A 589 26.45 -4.43 1.94
N LEU A 590 26.47 -5.76 1.92
CA LEU A 590 27.24 -6.53 0.94
C LEU A 590 26.65 -6.37 -0.47
N SER A 591 25.33 -6.50 -0.61
CA SER A 591 24.64 -6.33 -1.90
C SER A 591 24.90 -4.96 -2.51
N GLU A 592 24.76 -3.90 -1.71
CA GLU A 592 24.99 -2.53 -2.17
C GLU A 592 26.47 -2.28 -2.50
N GLY A 593 27.37 -2.82 -1.68
CA GLY A 593 28.81 -2.76 -1.91
C GLY A 593 29.22 -3.35 -3.26
N ASP A 594 28.72 -4.55 -3.56
CA ASP A 594 28.98 -5.25 -4.80
C ASP A 594 28.33 -4.55 -6.00
N HIS A 595 27.11 -4.03 -5.85
CA HIS A 595 26.42 -3.23 -6.87
C HIS A 595 27.26 -2.01 -7.28
N ILE A 596 27.67 -1.16 -6.32
CA ILE A 596 28.46 0.05 -6.59
C ILE A 596 29.78 -0.30 -7.30
N LEU A 597 30.51 -1.32 -6.84
CA LEU A 597 31.77 -1.73 -7.47
C LEU A 597 31.56 -2.27 -8.88
N SER A 598 30.45 -2.98 -9.13
CA SER A 598 30.13 -3.51 -10.46
C SER A 598 29.87 -2.41 -11.50
N GLN A 599 29.36 -1.26 -11.05
CA GLN A 599 29.07 -0.10 -11.91
C GLN A 599 30.28 0.82 -12.11
N ILE A 600 31.33 0.70 -11.28
CA ILE A 600 32.56 1.50 -11.35
C ILE A 600 33.77 0.57 -11.56
N PRO A 601 34.02 0.07 -12.79
CA PRO A 601 35.07 -0.92 -13.04
C PRO A 601 36.50 -0.33 -12.93
N GLU A 602 36.66 0.97 -13.17
CA GLU A 602 37.95 1.68 -13.07
C GLU A 602 37.82 2.92 -12.17
N PRO A 603 37.69 2.73 -10.83
CA PRO A 603 37.51 3.84 -9.91
C PRO A 603 38.75 4.71 -9.84
N ILE A 604 38.55 6.02 -9.73
CA ILE A 604 39.64 6.96 -9.43
C ILE A 604 40.18 6.60 -8.04
N LYS A 605 41.49 6.32 -7.95
CA LYS A 605 42.20 6.01 -6.70
C LYS A 605 42.34 7.26 -5.84
N ASP A 606 41.24 7.70 -5.25
CA ASP A 606 41.17 8.84 -4.35
C ASP A 606 40.72 8.44 -2.93
N ASP A 607 40.58 9.44 -2.06
CA ASP A 607 40.26 9.23 -0.65
C ASP A 607 38.81 8.73 -0.42
N LYS A 608 37.88 8.89 -1.38
CA LYS A 608 36.52 8.34 -1.25
C LYS A 608 36.55 6.87 -1.60
N PHE A 609 37.31 6.50 -2.63
CA PHE A 609 37.51 5.08 -2.97
C PHE A 609 38.19 4.31 -1.83
N SER A 610 39.25 4.84 -1.22
CA SER A 610 39.90 4.18 -0.07
C SER A 610 38.97 4.03 1.13
N SER A 611 38.17 5.05 1.46
CA SER A 611 37.16 4.96 2.53
C SER A 611 36.07 3.93 2.24
N PHE A 612 35.61 3.85 0.99
CA PHE A 612 34.62 2.87 0.58
C PHE A 612 35.14 1.43 0.74
N LEU A 613 36.35 1.14 0.24
CA LEU A 613 37.02 -0.16 0.42
C LEU A 613 37.24 -0.49 1.89
N PHE A 614 37.64 0.50 2.70
CA PHE A 614 37.85 0.31 4.13
C PHE A 614 36.56 -0.09 4.86
N GLU A 615 35.42 0.52 4.52
CA GLU A 615 34.13 0.12 5.10
C GLU A 615 33.72 -1.30 4.67
N LEU A 616 33.97 -1.71 3.43
CA LEU A 616 33.80 -3.10 3.00
C LEU A 616 34.68 -4.07 3.80
N GLY A 617 35.93 -3.70 4.06
CA GLY A 617 36.83 -4.48 4.91
C GLY A 617 36.25 -4.76 6.29
N TRP A 618 35.60 -3.76 6.90
CA TRP A 618 34.89 -3.95 8.18
C TRP A 618 33.67 -4.85 8.08
N ILE A 619 32.87 -4.70 7.03
CA ILE A 619 31.68 -5.54 6.84
C ILE A 619 32.10 -7.01 6.71
N TYR A 620 33.11 -7.30 5.89
CA TYR A 620 33.64 -8.65 5.71
C TYR A 620 34.27 -9.22 6.99
N LEU A 621 34.92 -8.37 7.79
CA LEU A 621 35.44 -8.76 9.10
C LEU A 621 34.31 -9.18 10.06
N ASP A 622 33.21 -8.42 10.08
CA ASP A 622 32.05 -8.68 10.94
C ASP A 622 31.33 -9.98 10.54
N VAL A 623 31.14 -10.24 9.24
CA VAL A 623 30.53 -11.48 8.73
C VAL A 623 31.50 -12.68 8.69
N ARG A 624 32.72 -12.52 9.20
CA ARG A 624 33.76 -13.56 9.31
C ARG A 624 34.37 -14.07 8.00
N ASP A 625 34.24 -13.33 6.91
CA ASP A 625 35.04 -13.55 5.70
C ASP A 625 36.36 -12.77 5.80
N LEU A 626 37.29 -13.35 6.55
CA LEU A 626 38.54 -12.69 6.92
C LEU A 626 39.48 -12.49 5.73
N GLU A 627 39.39 -13.36 4.72
CA GLU A 627 40.22 -13.28 3.51
C GLU A 627 39.82 -12.06 2.67
N LYS A 628 38.52 -11.85 2.45
CA LYS A 628 38.03 -10.64 1.79
C LYS A 628 38.30 -9.39 2.62
N ALA A 629 38.13 -9.45 3.94
CA ALA A 629 38.45 -8.32 4.82
C ALA A 629 39.90 -7.85 4.64
N ILE A 630 40.86 -8.78 4.64
CA ILE A 630 42.27 -8.49 4.39
C ILE A 630 42.46 -7.88 2.99
N MET A 631 41.88 -8.48 1.96
CA MET A 631 41.97 -7.98 0.59
C MET A 631 41.52 -6.52 0.46
N TYR A 632 40.35 -6.17 1.02
CA TYR A 632 39.83 -4.80 0.94
C TYR A 632 40.66 -3.81 1.76
N TYR A 633 41.14 -4.19 2.94
CA TYR A 633 42.04 -3.33 3.71
C TYR A 633 43.40 -3.13 3.03
N GLU A 634 43.95 -4.15 2.35
CA GLU A 634 45.19 -4.01 1.56
C GLU A 634 44.99 -3.05 0.39
N GLN A 635 43.86 -3.14 -0.32
CA GLN A 635 43.53 -2.22 -1.41
C GLN A 635 43.33 -0.78 -0.91
N ALA A 636 42.63 -0.58 0.21
CA ALA A 636 42.47 0.73 0.83
C ALA A 636 43.84 1.35 1.22
N LEU A 637 44.69 0.54 1.85
CA LEU A 637 46.04 0.93 2.24
C LEU A 637 46.92 1.31 1.05
N GLU A 638 46.83 0.57 -0.06
CA GLU A 638 47.56 0.89 -1.30
C GLU A 638 47.18 2.29 -1.80
N VAL A 639 45.88 2.59 -1.87
CA VAL A 639 45.37 3.89 -2.32
C VAL A 639 45.78 5.01 -1.36
N ASP A 640 45.57 4.84 -0.05
CA ASP A 640 45.90 5.88 0.92
C ASP A 640 47.40 6.13 1.03
N ARG A 641 48.26 5.11 0.83
CA ARG A 641 49.71 5.30 0.71
C ARG A 641 50.12 6.03 -0.57
N GLU A 642 49.44 5.80 -1.68
CA GLU A 642 49.69 6.52 -2.94
C GLU A 642 49.36 8.02 -2.80
N ILE A 643 48.27 8.35 -2.09
CA ILE A 643 47.81 9.74 -1.90
C ILE A 643 48.64 10.47 -0.85
N TYR A 644 48.89 9.82 0.29
CA TYR A 644 49.39 10.49 1.49
C TYR A 644 50.78 10.06 1.95
N GLU A 645 51.38 9.05 1.31
CA GLU A 645 52.53 8.30 1.87
C GLU A 645 52.19 7.78 3.28
N ASP A 646 53.19 7.45 4.09
CA ASP A 646 53.00 7.03 5.49
C ASP A 646 52.85 8.24 6.45
N LYS A 647 52.08 9.26 6.07
CA LYS A 647 51.98 10.54 6.84
C LYS A 647 50.54 10.96 7.17
N HIS A 648 49.58 10.07 7.00
CA HIS A 648 48.17 10.38 7.22
C HIS A 648 47.45 9.35 8.07
N SER A 649 46.47 9.86 8.83
CA SER A 649 45.66 9.09 9.78
C SER A 649 44.96 7.86 9.19
N ARG A 650 44.64 7.91 7.90
CA ARG A 650 43.97 6.81 7.21
C ARG A 650 44.89 5.61 6.95
N VAL A 651 46.18 5.85 6.66
CA VAL A 651 47.17 4.76 6.57
C VAL A 651 47.29 4.00 7.90
N VAL A 652 47.31 4.72 9.03
CA VAL A 652 47.29 4.11 10.37
C VAL A 652 46.02 3.26 10.55
N ARG A 653 44.87 3.84 10.19
CA ARG A 653 43.55 3.19 10.29
C ARG A 653 43.49 1.89 9.47
N ASP A 654 44.01 1.88 8.25
CA ASP A 654 43.99 0.71 7.37
C ASP A 654 44.93 -0.39 7.86
N LEU A 655 46.13 -0.02 8.35
CA LEU A 655 47.07 -0.93 8.99
C LEU A 655 46.48 -1.59 10.25
N ASP A 656 45.73 -0.83 11.05
CA ASP A 656 45.02 -1.39 12.20
C ASP A 656 43.94 -2.40 11.80
N GLY A 657 43.20 -2.09 10.72
CA GLY A 657 42.21 -3.00 10.13
C GLY A 657 42.85 -4.33 9.71
N LEU A 658 43.99 -4.27 9.02
CA LEU A 658 44.79 -5.45 8.68
C LEU A 658 45.25 -6.21 9.91
N GLY A 659 45.79 -5.52 10.91
CA GLY A 659 46.20 -6.14 12.17
C GLY A 659 45.05 -6.91 12.84
N LEU A 660 43.84 -6.33 12.82
CA LEU A 660 42.64 -6.95 13.38
C LEU A 660 42.16 -8.16 12.57
N ALA A 661 42.21 -8.07 11.23
CA ALA A 661 41.81 -9.16 10.35
C ALA A 661 42.77 -10.35 10.44
N TRP A 662 44.09 -10.12 10.40
CA TRP A 662 45.11 -11.17 10.57
C TRP A 662 45.06 -11.82 11.96
N LYS A 663 44.81 -11.02 13.00
CA LYS A 663 44.54 -11.54 14.36
C LYS A 663 43.35 -12.51 14.32
N SER A 664 42.25 -12.09 13.69
CA SER A 664 41.03 -12.89 13.63
C SER A 664 41.22 -14.17 12.81
N LEU A 665 42.15 -14.16 11.83
CA LEU A 665 42.51 -15.31 11.01
C LEU A 665 43.45 -16.29 11.75
N GLY A 666 43.95 -15.91 12.92
CA GLY A 666 44.84 -16.73 13.74
C GLY A 666 46.33 -16.57 13.43
N ASP A 667 46.75 -15.49 12.76
CA ASP A 667 48.16 -15.16 12.56
C ASP A 667 48.58 -13.94 13.42
N PRO A 668 48.95 -14.17 14.69
CA PRO A 668 49.34 -13.08 15.58
C PRO A 668 50.67 -12.43 15.18
N LYS A 669 51.53 -13.11 14.39
CA LYS A 669 52.82 -12.53 13.97
C LYS A 669 52.58 -11.42 12.95
N LYS A 670 51.79 -11.68 11.91
CA LYS A 670 51.39 -10.65 10.94
C LYS A 670 50.60 -9.53 11.60
N ALA A 671 49.70 -9.85 12.53
CA ALA A 671 48.97 -8.83 13.27
C ALA A 671 49.90 -7.84 14.00
N ILE A 672 50.94 -8.35 14.68
CA ILE A 672 51.95 -7.52 15.35
C ILE A 672 52.69 -6.64 14.33
N GLU A 673 53.11 -7.18 13.18
CA GLU A 673 53.84 -6.41 12.16
C GLU A 673 53.03 -5.21 11.64
N TYR A 674 51.72 -5.37 11.42
CA TYR A 674 50.86 -4.26 10.99
C TYR A 674 50.60 -3.24 12.10
N TYR A 675 50.37 -3.69 13.33
CA TYR A 675 50.19 -2.77 14.46
C TYR A 675 51.49 -2.02 14.81
N GLU A 676 52.67 -2.61 14.64
CA GLU A 676 53.96 -1.93 14.81
C GLU A 676 54.13 -0.81 13.79
N GLN A 677 53.79 -1.07 12.52
CA GLN A 677 53.78 -0.04 11.48
C GLN A 677 52.77 1.07 11.78
N ALA A 678 51.54 0.72 12.19
CA ALA A 678 50.50 1.69 12.57
C ALA A 678 50.97 2.58 13.73
N LEU A 679 51.62 1.99 14.73
CA LEU A 679 52.16 2.70 15.89
C LEU A 679 53.29 3.67 15.51
N GLU A 680 54.23 3.25 14.66
CA GLU A 680 55.34 4.09 14.21
C GLU A 680 54.81 5.35 13.52
N ILE A 681 53.93 5.17 12.54
CA ILE A 681 53.29 6.26 11.80
C ILE A 681 52.41 7.11 12.73
N GLY A 682 51.63 6.48 13.61
CA GLY A 682 50.77 7.16 14.56
C GLY A 682 51.53 8.08 15.53
N LYS A 683 52.74 7.68 15.95
CA LYS A 683 53.63 8.53 16.76
C LYS A 683 54.10 9.75 16.00
N GLU A 684 54.41 9.62 14.71
CA GLU A 684 54.84 10.74 13.88
C GLU A 684 53.71 11.75 13.63
N ILE A 685 52.49 11.27 13.36
CA ILE A 685 51.34 12.12 13.05
C ILE A 685 50.82 12.84 14.28
N TYR A 686 50.63 12.12 15.38
CA TYR A 686 49.88 12.63 16.54
C TYR A 686 50.73 12.93 17.78
N GLY A 687 51.99 12.47 17.79
CA GLY A 687 52.86 12.49 18.96
C GLY A 687 52.59 11.36 19.95
N GLU A 688 53.60 11.00 20.74
CA GLU A 688 53.62 9.81 21.61
C GLU A 688 52.49 9.71 22.66
N LYS A 689 51.84 10.83 22.99
CA LYS A 689 50.80 10.91 24.03
C LYS A 689 49.37 10.92 23.48
N HIS A 690 49.20 10.76 22.17
CA HIS A 690 47.87 10.79 21.56
C HIS A 690 47.07 9.50 21.87
N PRO A 691 45.75 9.58 22.07
CA PRO A 691 44.91 8.41 22.30
C PRO A 691 45.02 7.31 21.23
N SER A 692 45.21 7.67 19.96
CA SER A 692 45.42 6.68 18.88
C SER A 692 46.68 5.84 19.11
N VAL A 693 47.80 6.48 19.46
CA VAL A 693 49.07 5.80 19.80
C VAL A 693 48.91 4.87 21.01
N ALA A 694 48.11 5.28 22.00
CA ALA A 694 47.81 4.45 23.16
C ALA A 694 46.95 3.21 22.81
N ARG A 695 46.00 3.34 21.87
CA ARG A 695 45.19 2.22 21.37
C ARG A 695 46.08 1.21 20.63
N ASP A 696 46.99 1.68 19.77
CA ASP A 696 47.86 0.79 18.98
C ASP A 696 48.85 0.04 19.90
N LEU A 697 49.38 0.73 20.93
CA LEU A 697 50.17 0.10 22.00
C LEU A 697 49.39 -0.96 22.78
N ASN A 698 48.12 -0.70 23.13
CA ASN A 698 47.29 -1.68 23.82
C ASN A 698 47.04 -2.92 22.94
N ASN A 699 46.74 -2.71 21.65
CA ASN A 699 46.57 -3.81 20.69
C ASN A 699 47.85 -4.66 20.58
N LEU A 700 49.01 -4.03 20.46
CA LEU A 700 50.31 -4.71 20.43
C LEU A 700 50.60 -5.50 21.70
N LEU A 701 50.35 -4.92 22.86
CA LEU A 701 50.56 -5.59 24.16
C LEU A 701 49.69 -6.85 24.24
N ASP A 702 48.40 -6.74 23.96
CA ASP A 702 47.48 -7.88 23.96
C ASP A 702 47.94 -9.00 23.00
N LYS A 703 48.42 -8.65 21.81
CA LYS A 703 48.94 -9.65 20.84
C LYS A 703 50.23 -10.30 21.31
N CYS A 704 51.16 -9.54 21.89
CA CYS A 704 52.41 -10.08 22.43
C CYS A 704 52.15 -11.06 23.59
N TYR A 705 51.14 -10.79 24.42
CA TYR A 705 50.71 -11.72 25.47
C TYR A 705 50.13 -13.01 24.89
N GLU A 706 49.22 -12.93 23.91
CA GLU A 706 48.64 -14.11 23.27
C GLU A 706 49.68 -14.96 22.55
N LYS A 707 50.59 -14.35 21.77
CA LYS A 707 51.71 -15.05 21.14
C LYS A 707 52.56 -15.79 22.17
N ARG A 708 52.84 -15.15 23.30
CA ARG A 708 53.62 -15.76 24.38
C ARG A 708 52.91 -16.93 25.04
N VAL A 709 51.58 -16.91 25.15
CA VAL A 709 50.77 -18.06 25.61
C VAL A 709 50.80 -19.19 24.58
N TRP A 710 50.65 -18.87 23.30
CA TRP A 710 50.65 -19.85 22.20
C TRP A 710 52.01 -20.52 22.01
N ASP A 711 53.09 -19.75 22.08
CA ASP A 711 54.47 -20.25 22.07
C ASP A 711 54.73 -21.15 23.30
N TYR A 712 54.12 -20.85 24.46
CA TYR A 712 54.23 -21.69 25.67
C TYR A 712 53.44 -23.01 25.55
N ASP A 713 52.24 -22.98 25.00
CA ASP A 713 51.41 -24.18 24.81
C ASP A 713 51.94 -25.10 23.71
N SER A 714 52.54 -24.53 22.65
CA SER A 714 53.19 -25.29 21.56
C SER A 714 54.56 -25.87 21.93
N GLU A 715 55.25 -25.31 22.93
CA GLU A 715 56.45 -25.92 23.53
C GLU A 715 56.11 -27.09 24.49
N ILE A 716 54.85 -27.21 24.93
CA ILE A 716 54.37 -28.24 25.87
C ILE A 716 53.67 -29.42 25.16
N SER A 717 53.14 -29.24 23.94
CA SER A 717 52.58 -30.29 23.08
C SER A 717 53.63 -31.05 22.28
#